data_AF-T0LPU9-F1
#
_entry.id   AF-T0LPU9-F1
#
_cell.length_a   1.000
_cell.length_b   1.000
_cell.length_c   1.000
_cell.angle_alpha   90.00
_cell.angle_beta   90.00
_cell.angle_gamma   90.00
#
_symmetry.space_group_name_H-M   'P 1'
#
loop_
_entity.id
_entity.type
_entity.pdbx_description
1 polymer ?
#
loop_
_entity_poly.entity_id
_entity_poly.type
_entity_poly.pdbx_seq_one_letter_code
_entity_poly.pdbx_strand_id
1 'polypeptide(L)'
;MGIGSYGIMNTSGTMTGYVLNASSFEGTAVLNNLTTLDLTNAGPDQYTMQLNTILRNVTLFGNSSFVFWNQNVVLYTAHNHTLAFEDNIWNFSSNSFLMTNNTFYSYDGNIVAPVYYYAVGPSLNVTYPFTLHLFLNSTIIDNRDAVFFNYSVVTSSSTYSGSYDRVIFNSTYGMPSTFKTKPAYYQINGFNLTPTGYIPYDAELMIGGPGGGSQTNILSINGSMTLTYLPSGTTSKQYLSVPSAYNFGSDTGETSSGIAEWWSGNTVHLGTGPSILSGMWNLTSDSGYQTLSGTVTPSNSFIFISNGTFNPFYAGWAPVSSDGSFHYELPKGSYSGEILMSDYNPMNFTFNSTESLTVSMVKNVARGIYTPLIAMDNQQLQSISSSGTGTQSNPYVIENNQYYTVNPLFWEFNDYLFPVFSGILLVNTNAYVLISHAAPFIIDYPSFTYGVLQYYSLPTFNFMPTELYNASHVSIVNSVYQGWFFSNFQSTYGYPVIGNILTWNSSSILIAYNNFLSMGASVTIYGGTGNMIFGNNFEQSVSIAPPSAFAFGLDPIGLTIYSSNNTIYNNNFNVLITTLSPAYNIYNGASQLYNNTWNVTSQPASAKVMFNGQALTGSVVNNGYVSGNVYWDEIPGVPYNDSGFVASGYDYSPVLPNLYNVTVTLSPAVSGQTANVYLVQNSSYQYLFEMSGGSSVTLQVYNGTYYVVVVTNGQFYFNYHQTVTVSGASTSITVTD
;
A
#
# COMPACT_ATOMS: atom_id res chain seq x y z
N MET A 1 13.66 6.30 6.03
CA MET A 1 14.75 7.28 6.26
C MET A 1 14.89 7.54 7.76
N GLY A 2 16.08 7.93 8.25
CA GLY A 2 16.32 8.13 9.68
C GLY A 2 17.78 7.89 10.09
N ILE A 3 18.03 7.39 11.31
CA ILE A 3 19.38 7.11 11.82
C ILE A 3 19.51 5.62 12.12
N GLY A 4 20.42 4.91 11.45
CA GLY A 4 20.74 3.52 11.75
C GLY A 4 22.22 3.29 12.07
N SER A 5 22.53 2.39 12.99
CA SER A 5 23.90 2.03 13.37
C SER A 5 24.12 0.52 13.32
N TYR A 6 24.82 0.06 12.27
CA TYR A 6 25.09 -1.37 12.02
C TYR A 6 26.40 -1.90 12.61
N GLY A 7 27.09 -1.12 13.44
CA GLY A 7 28.33 -1.59 14.06
C GLY A 7 29.54 -1.53 13.15
N ILE A 8 29.54 -0.67 12.13
CA ILE A 8 30.64 -0.50 11.19
C ILE A 8 31.05 0.96 11.18
N MET A 9 32.34 1.25 11.29
CA MET A 9 32.88 2.61 11.22
C MET A 9 34.12 2.68 10.33
N ASN A 10 34.40 3.84 9.76
CA ASN A 10 35.60 4.13 9.01
C ASN A 10 36.74 4.51 9.97
N THR A 11 37.74 3.64 10.06
CA THR A 11 38.97 3.89 10.84
C THR A 11 40.12 4.11 9.88
N SER A 12 40.53 5.37 9.69
CA SER A 12 41.65 5.77 8.83
C SER A 12 41.54 5.27 7.38
N GLY A 13 40.33 5.33 6.80
CA GLY A 13 40.05 4.89 5.42
C GLY A 13 39.66 3.41 5.29
N THR A 14 39.65 2.65 6.39
CA THR A 14 39.25 1.24 6.39
C THR A 14 37.95 1.04 7.17
N MET A 15 36.96 0.42 6.53
CA MET A 15 35.74 0.00 7.20
C MET A 15 36.05 -1.10 8.22
N THR A 16 35.75 -0.86 9.49
CA THR A 16 36.05 -1.74 10.61
C THR A 16 34.78 -1.96 11.43
N GLY A 17 34.48 -3.23 11.75
CA GLY A 17 33.38 -3.58 12.64
C GLY A 17 33.68 -3.19 14.10
N TYR A 18 32.64 -2.92 14.87
CA TYR A 18 32.66 -2.80 16.33
C TYR A 18 31.47 -3.53 16.94
N VAL A 19 31.58 -3.79 18.23
CA VAL A 19 30.50 -4.32 19.07
C VAL A 19 30.21 -3.30 20.16
N LEU A 20 28.93 -2.98 20.35
CA LEU A 20 28.45 -2.09 21.39
C LEU A 20 27.33 -2.78 22.14
N ASN A 21 27.47 -2.85 23.47
CA ASN A 21 26.46 -3.41 24.36
C ASN A 21 25.89 -2.31 25.26
N ALA A 22 24.58 -2.10 25.22
CA ALA A 22 23.88 -1.05 25.94
C ALA A 22 22.81 -1.62 26.88
N SER A 23 22.61 -1.01 28.03
CA SER A 23 21.44 -1.28 28.88
C SER A 23 20.22 -0.49 28.42
N SER A 24 20.42 0.55 27.61
CA SER A 24 19.35 1.35 27.05
C SER A 24 19.73 2.05 25.75
N PHE A 25 18.74 2.30 24.89
CA PHE A 25 18.82 3.24 23.77
C PHE A 25 17.77 4.34 23.92
N GLU A 26 18.14 5.54 23.50
CA GLU A 26 17.25 6.69 23.35
C GLU A 26 17.32 7.20 21.90
N GLY A 27 16.15 7.23 21.27
CA GLY A 27 15.93 7.94 20.03
C GLY A 27 15.19 9.26 20.30
N THR A 28 15.70 10.37 19.77
CA THR A 28 15.04 11.67 19.86
C THR A 28 14.69 12.17 18.48
N ALA A 29 13.47 12.64 18.29
CA ALA A 29 13.01 13.34 17.10
C ALA A 29 12.41 14.71 17.49
N VAL A 30 12.95 15.78 16.92
CA VAL A 30 12.40 17.13 17.03
C VAL A 30 11.73 17.45 15.69
N LEU A 31 10.41 17.65 15.68
CA LEU A 31 9.66 17.93 14.46
C LEU A 31 9.03 19.33 14.55
N ASN A 32 9.38 20.19 13.60
CA ASN A 32 8.82 21.53 13.47
C ASN A 32 7.63 21.57 12.51
N ASN A 33 7.66 20.73 11.48
CA ASN A 33 6.53 20.39 10.61
C ASN A 33 6.84 19.10 9.86
N LEU A 34 5.78 18.38 9.48
CA LEU A 34 5.86 17.26 8.55
C LEU A 34 4.49 17.11 7.87
N THR A 35 4.49 16.94 6.55
CA THR A 35 3.30 16.68 5.72
C THR A 35 3.55 15.48 4.82
N THR A 36 2.63 14.53 4.84
CA THR A 36 2.66 13.32 4.01
C THR A 36 1.41 13.21 3.15
N LEU A 37 1.52 12.42 2.07
CA LEU A 37 0.37 11.98 1.30
C LEU A 37 0.65 10.61 0.67
N ASP A 38 -0.01 9.57 1.15
CA ASP A 38 0.04 8.22 0.55
C ASP A 38 -1.33 7.53 0.64
N LEU A 39 -2.06 7.50 -0.47
CA LEU A 39 -3.40 6.91 -0.48
C LEU A 39 -3.40 5.38 -0.41
N THR A 40 -2.26 4.73 -0.66
CA THR A 40 -2.16 3.26 -0.64
C THR A 40 -2.20 2.67 0.77
N ASN A 41 -2.28 3.55 1.77
CA ASN A 41 -2.30 3.24 3.19
C ASN A 41 -3.60 3.78 3.86
N ALA A 42 -4.01 3.17 4.98
CA ALA A 42 -5.32 3.42 5.60
C ALA A 42 -5.46 4.81 6.22
N GLY A 43 -4.37 5.56 6.35
CA GLY A 43 -4.38 6.96 6.70
C GLY A 43 -3.42 7.74 5.80
N PRO A 44 -3.92 8.46 4.77
CA PRO A 44 -3.05 9.09 3.79
C PRO A 44 -2.09 10.13 4.34
N ASP A 45 -2.39 10.64 5.52
CA ASP A 45 -1.65 11.66 6.26
C ASP A 45 -0.98 11.09 7.52
N GLN A 46 -0.86 9.76 7.61
CA GLN A 46 -0.22 9.08 8.72
C GLN A 46 1.23 8.71 8.40
N TYR A 47 2.04 8.65 9.45
CA TYR A 47 3.42 8.16 9.42
C TYR A 47 3.81 7.65 10.80
N THR A 48 4.88 6.86 10.87
CA THR A 48 5.47 6.40 12.13
C THR A 48 6.83 7.03 12.41
N MET A 49 7.17 7.10 13.69
CA MET A 49 8.54 7.22 14.18
C MET A 49 8.84 5.99 15.03
N GLN A 50 9.96 5.31 14.78
CA GLN A 50 10.20 4.00 15.36
C GLN A 50 11.63 3.88 15.88
N LEU A 51 11.79 3.57 17.17
CA LEU A 51 13.08 3.18 17.75
C LEU A 51 13.15 1.66 17.82
N ASN A 52 14.05 1.06 17.04
CA ASN A 52 14.21 -0.38 16.95
C ASN A 52 15.61 -0.80 17.40
N THR A 53 15.71 -1.87 18.19
CA THR A 53 16.99 -2.38 18.68
C THR A 53 16.94 -3.89 18.94
N ILE A 54 18.10 -4.54 18.86
CA ILE A 54 18.23 -5.98 19.12
C ILE A 54 18.67 -6.25 20.57
N LEU A 55 17.78 -6.87 21.34
CA LEU A 55 18.03 -7.38 22.68
C LEU A 55 18.68 -8.77 22.62
N ARG A 56 19.84 -8.92 23.28
CA ARG A 56 20.61 -10.15 23.30
C ARG A 56 20.76 -10.68 24.73
N ASN A 57 21.09 -11.97 24.83
CA ASN A 57 21.39 -12.65 26.08
C ASN A 57 20.14 -12.78 26.98
N VAL A 58 18.95 -12.81 26.36
CA VAL A 58 17.72 -13.05 27.09
C VAL A 58 17.68 -14.49 27.55
N THR A 59 17.38 -14.66 28.83
CA THR A 59 17.23 -15.96 29.47
C THR A 59 15.78 -16.40 29.38
N LEU A 60 15.54 -17.51 28.71
CA LEU A 60 14.28 -18.25 28.78
C LEU A 60 14.55 -19.67 29.24
N PHE A 61 13.79 -20.11 30.24
CA PHE A 61 13.89 -21.48 30.77
C PHE A 61 15.34 -21.86 31.16
N GLY A 62 16.09 -20.89 31.71
CA GLY A 62 17.49 -21.08 32.10
C GLY A 62 18.54 -20.97 30.98
N ASN A 63 18.13 -20.78 29.72
CA ASN A 63 19.04 -20.63 28.59
C ASN A 63 19.14 -19.16 28.16
N SER A 64 20.33 -18.55 28.28
CA SER A 64 20.61 -17.15 27.93
C SER A 64 21.05 -16.93 26.47
N SER A 65 20.58 -17.76 25.53
CA SER A 65 20.93 -17.63 24.11
C SER A 65 19.90 -16.87 23.28
N PHE A 66 18.78 -16.43 23.87
CA PHE A 66 17.70 -15.84 23.11
C PHE A 66 18.00 -14.40 22.71
N VAL A 67 17.50 -14.04 21.54
CA VAL A 67 17.63 -12.75 20.88
C VAL A 67 16.24 -12.28 20.50
N PHE A 68 15.93 -11.03 20.81
CA PHE A 68 14.64 -10.41 20.51
C PHE A 68 14.86 -9.07 19.84
N TRP A 69 14.00 -8.75 18.88
CA TRP A 69 13.91 -7.39 18.33
C TRP A 69 12.82 -6.65 19.09
N ASN A 70 13.14 -5.43 19.52
CA ASN A 70 12.24 -4.57 20.27
C ASN A 70 12.06 -3.28 19.49
N GLN A 71 10.80 -2.91 19.31
CA GLN A 71 10.38 -1.78 18.51
C GLN A 71 9.45 -0.92 19.37
N ASN A 72 9.82 0.35 19.57
CA ASN A 72 9.04 1.36 20.29
C ASN A 72 8.55 2.36 19.24
N VAL A 73 7.25 2.34 18.96
CA VAL A 73 6.64 2.96 17.79
C VAL A 73 5.72 4.08 18.23
N VAL A 74 5.76 5.15 17.45
CA VAL A 74 4.78 6.21 17.50
C VAL A 74 4.11 6.32 16.14
N LEU A 75 2.81 6.11 16.10
CA LEU A 75 1.95 6.46 14.98
C LEU A 75 1.46 7.89 15.15
N TYR A 76 1.73 8.77 14.18
CA TYR A 76 1.18 10.12 14.14
C TYR A 76 0.13 10.26 13.05
N THR A 77 -1.04 10.78 13.42
CA THR A 77 -2.15 11.06 12.49
C THR A 77 -2.32 12.57 12.36
N ALA A 78 -1.93 13.13 11.21
CA ALA A 78 -1.79 14.58 11.07
C ALA A 78 -3.12 15.35 11.12
N HIS A 79 -4.20 14.85 10.55
CA HIS A 79 -5.48 15.55 10.43
C HIS A 79 -6.19 15.76 11.77
N ASN A 80 -5.93 14.91 12.76
CA ASN A 80 -6.52 15.01 14.09
C ASN A 80 -5.48 15.23 15.20
N HIS A 81 -4.20 15.40 14.82
CA HIS A 81 -3.08 15.64 15.72
C HIS A 81 -2.91 14.56 16.81
N THR A 82 -3.24 13.30 16.49
CA THR A 82 -3.12 12.20 17.45
C THR A 82 -1.78 11.49 17.30
N LEU A 83 -1.08 11.36 18.42
CA LEU A 83 0.14 10.58 18.58
C LEU A 83 -0.20 9.34 19.42
N ALA A 84 -0.14 8.15 18.84
CA ALA A 84 -0.42 6.89 19.51
C ALA A 84 0.86 6.05 19.64
N PHE A 85 1.09 5.46 20.81
CA PHE A 85 2.22 4.56 21.05
C PHE A 85 1.84 3.11 20.80
N GLU A 86 2.78 2.35 20.25
CA GLU A 86 2.72 0.90 20.09
C GLU A 86 4.11 0.32 20.37
N ASP A 87 4.20 -0.89 20.92
CA ASP A 87 5.43 -1.66 20.89
C ASP A 87 5.24 -2.99 20.17
N ASN A 88 6.37 -3.54 19.72
CA ASN A 88 6.43 -4.89 19.21
C ASN A 88 7.69 -5.59 19.75
N ILE A 89 7.52 -6.87 20.11
CA ILE A 89 8.62 -7.78 20.42
C ILE A 89 8.55 -8.99 19.50
N TRP A 90 9.63 -9.24 18.77
CA TRP A 90 9.76 -10.40 17.89
C TRP A 90 10.90 -11.31 18.33
N ASN A 91 10.72 -12.62 18.24
CA ASN A 91 11.75 -13.57 18.66
C ASN A 91 12.76 -13.85 17.54
N PHE A 92 13.89 -13.15 17.54
CA PHE A 92 14.95 -13.31 16.53
C PHE A 92 15.95 -14.44 16.86
N SER A 93 15.59 -15.35 17.77
CA SER A 93 16.45 -16.47 18.18
C SER A 93 16.57 -17.58 17.13
N SER A 94 15.73 -17.54 16.08
CA SER A 94 15.78 -18.41 14.90
C SER A 94 15.07 -17.76 13.72
N ASN A 95 15.22 -18.33 12.53
CA ASN A 95 14.49 -17.93 11.32
C ASN A 95 12.98 -18.21 11.35
N SER A 96 12.48 -18.93 12.38
CA SER A 96 11.06 -19.28 12.52
C SER A 96 10.26 -18.32 13.40
N PHE A 97 10.93 -17.33 14.00
CA PHE A 97 10.34 -16.30 14.87
C PHE A 97 9.48 -16.81 16.03
N LEU A 98 9.63 -18.08 16.42
CA LEU A 98 8.68 -18.78 17.29
C LEU A 98 8.59 -18.14 18.68
N MET A 99 7.46 -17.49 18.98
CA MET A 99 7.12 -16.96 20.29
C MET A 99 5.95 -17.73 20.92
N THR A 100 6.16 -18.31 22.10
CA THR A 100 5.10 -19.07 22.80
C THR A 100 4.48 -18.26 23.93
N ASN A 101 3.30 -18.66 24.42
CA ASN A 101 2.68 -18.04 25.59
C ASN A 101 3.52 -18.11 26.87
N ASN A 102 4.52 -19.00 26.93
CA ASN A 102 5.42 -19.14 28.08
C ASN A 102 6.68 -18.26 27.98
N THR A 103 6.83 -17.47 26.93
CA THR A 103 7.97 -16.55 26.72
C THR A 103 8.06 -15.53 27.83
N PHE A 104 6.91 -14.99 28.25
CA PHE A 104 6.84 -13.97 29.28
C PHE A 104 6.24 -14.50 30.58
N TYR A 105 6.74 -13.98 31.69
CA TYR A 105 6.23 -14.19 33.03
C TYR A 105 5.13 -13.18 33.40
N SER A 106 5.29 -11.92 32.98
CA SER A 106 4.34 -10.83 33.24
C SER A 106 4.51 -9.75 32.16
N TYR A 107 3.40 -9.18 31.68
CA TYR A 107 3.34 -8.19 30.60
C TYR A 107 1.96 -7.51 30.61
N ASP A 108 1.83 -6.33 29.98
CA ASP A 108 0.56 -5.58 29.94
C ASP A 108 -0.16 -5.66 28.57
N GLY A 109 0.57 -5.89 27.47
CA GLY A 109 0.06 -6.15 26.12
C GLY A 109 -0.44 -7.59 25.80
N ASN A 110 -0.32 -8.00 24.53
CA ASN A 110 -0.86 -9.24 23.98
C ASN A 110 0.22 -10.08 23.27
N ILE A 111 0.27 -11.38 23.55
CA ILE A 111 1.08 -12.35 22.78
C ILE A 111 0.23 -12.87 21.61
N VAL A 112 0.71 -12.64 20.38
CA VAL A 112 0.16 -13.20 19.14
C VAL A 112 0.99 -14.43 18.77
N ALA A 113 0.79 -15.52 19.51
CA ALA A 113 1.52 -16.76 19.26
C ALA A 113 1.14 -17.39 17.90
N PRO A 114 2.09 -17.96 17.13
CA PRO A 114 3.50 -18.17 17.46
C PRO A 114 4.45 -17.03 17.03
N VAL A 115 3.96 -15.82 16.76
CA VAL A 115 4.65 -14.86 15.88
C VAL A 115 5.34 -13.73 16.65
N TYR A 116 4.59 -12.96 17.45
CA TYR A 116 5.13 -11.76 18.11
C TYR A 116 4.30 -11.35 19.34
N TYR A 117 4.70 -10.26 19.99
CA TYR A 117 3.97 -9.59 21.06
C TYR A 117 3.83 -8.10 20.75
N TYR A 118 2.74 -7.49 21.21
CA TYR A 118 2.51 -6.05 21.09
C TYR A 118 1.72 -5.48 22.27
N ALA A 119 1.95 -4.21 22.60
CA ALA A 119 1.06 -3.39 23.43
C ALA A 119 0.76 -2.05 22.73
N VAL A 120 -0.38 -1.45 23.08
CA VAL A 120 -0.84 -0.18 22.48
C VAL A 120 -1.21 0.81 23.59
N GLY A 121 -0.86 2.07 23.36
CA GLY A 121 -1.24 3.21 24.19
C GLY A 121 -0.04 3.80 24.93
N PRO A 122 -0.16 5.01 25.51
CA PRO A 122 -1.32 5.89 25.43
C PRO A 122 -1.49 6.54 24.05
N SER A 123 -2.53 7.35 23.90
CA SER A 123 -2.67 8.29 22.79
C SER A 123 -2.71 9.71 23.33
N LEU A 124 -2.00 10.62 22.67
CA LEU A 124 -1.85 12.02 23.05
C LEU A 124 -2.30 12.91 21.89
N ASN A 125 -2.87 14.07 22.20
CA ASN A 125 -3.11 15.11 21.20
C ASN A 125 -1.90 16.06 21.18
N VAL A 126 -1.19 16.10 20.06
CA VAL A 126 0.11 16.78 19.92
C VAL A 126 0.17 17.50 18.57
N THR A 127 0.43 18.81 18.61
CA THR A 127 0.66 19.64 17.43
C THR A 127 2.13 20.00 17.29
N TYR A 128 2.59 20.28 16.07
CA TYR A 128 3.93 20.80 15.86
C TYR A 128 4.08 22.24 16.42
N PRO A 129 5.29 22.65 16.85
CA PRO A 129 6.47 21.82 17.02
C PRO A 129 6.39 20.94 18.27
N PHE A 130 6.99 19.75 18.21
CA PHE A 130 7.18 18.90 19.38
C PHE A 130 8.51 18.15 19.33
N THR A 131 8.97 17.72 20.50
CA THR A 131 10.09 16.79 20.65
C THR A 131 9.58 15.47 21.22
N LEU A 132 9.90 14.37 20.55
CA LEU A 132 9.65 13.01 20.98
C LEU A 132 10.96 12.35 21.42
N HIS A 133 10.95 11.74 22.59
CA HIS A 133 11.97 10.84 23.07
C HIS A 133 11.36 9.45 23.23
N LEU A 134 11.99 8.45 22.65
CA LEU A 134 11.65 7.04 22.81
C LEU A 134 12.80 6.34 23.50
N PHE A 135 12.49 5.46 24.46
CA PHE A 135 13.50 4.70 25.18
C PHE A 135 13.17 3.21 25.18
N LEU A 136 14.20 2.42 24.99
CA LEU A 136 14.19 0.97 25.19
C LEU A 136 15.17 0.64 26.29
N ASN A 137 14.69 0.17 27.43
CA ASN A 137 15.53 -0.15 28.59
C ASN A 137 15.50 -1.63 28.91
N SER A 138 16.66 -2.24 29.18
CA SER A 138 16.77 -3.62 29.65
C SER A 138 17.33 -3.66 31.08
N THR A 139 16.77 -4.53 31.91
CA THR A 139 17.17 -4.71 33.32
C THR A 139 16.82 -6.11 33.82
N ILE A 140 17.08 -6.36 35.11
CA ILE A 140 16.60 -7.54 35.83
C ILE A 140 15.58 -7.13 36.90
N ILE A 141 14.41 -7.78 36.91
CA ILE A 141 13.39 -7.67 37.97
C ILE A 141 13.18 -9.06 38.56
N ASP A 142 13.30 -9.19 39.88
CA ASP A 142 13.08 -10.46 40.59
C ASP A 142 13.82 -11.65 39.96
N ASN A 143 15.08 -11.41 39.55
CA ASN A 143 15.94 -12.38 38.88
C ASN A 143 15.42 -12.84 37.49
N ARG A 144 14.68 -11.98 36.79
CA ARG A 144 14.19 -12.19 35.42
C ARG A 144 14.63 -11.05 34.51
N ASP A 145 14.95 -11.35 33.26
CA ASP A 145 15.15 -10.29 32.26
C ASP A 145 13.85 -9.50 32.09
N ALA A 146 13.97 -8.18 31.99
CA ALA A 146 12.84 -7.29 31.79
C ALA A 146 13.19 -6.18 30.81
N VAL A 147 12.20 -5.74 30.04
CA VAL A 147 12.29 -4.57 29.17
C VAL A 147 11.17 -3.57 29.45
N PHE A 148 11.46 -2.30 29.17
CA PHE A 148 10.52 -1.19 29.31
C PHE A 148 10.47 -0.36 28.04
N PHE A 149 9.26 -0.04 27.62
CA PHE A 149 8.97 0.89 26.53
C PHE A 149 8.54 2.22 27.15
N ASN A 150 9.47 3.20 27.12
CA ASN A 150 9.23 4.50 27.73
C ASN A 150 9.25 5.60 26.68
N TYR A 151 8.62 6.73 27.02
CA TYR A 151 8.57 7.89 26.17
C TYR A 151 8.63 9.21 26.96
N SER A 152 8.98 10.27 26.26
CA SER A 152 8.70 11.65 26.65
C SER A 152 8.31 12.47 25.43
N VAL A 153 7.19 13.19 25.48
CA VAL A 153 6.74 14.14 24.47
C VAL A 153 6.75 15.53 25.07
N VAL A 154 7.52 16.43 24.48
CA VAL A 154 7.63 17.84 24.89
C VAL A 154 6.99 18.72 23.83
N THR A 155 5.98 19.49 24.22
CA THR A 155 5.35 20.52 23.39
C THR A 155 5.66 21.90 23.98
N SER A 156 5.20 22.96 23.30
CA SER A 156 5.30 24.33 23.84
C SER A 156 4.55 24.53 25.17
N SER A 157 3.56 23.69 25.47
CA SER A 157 2.67 23.86 26.63
C SER A 157 2.80 22.76 27.68
N SER A 158 3.38 21.59 27.35
CA SER A 158 3.30 20.41 28.23
C SER A 158 4.43 19.41 27.97
N THR A 159 4.71 18.60 28.99
CA THR A 159 5.57 17.42 28.87
C THR A 159 4.80 16.20 29.36
N TYR A 160 4.70 15.18 28.50
CA TYR A 160 4.07 13.90 28.80
C TYR A 160 5.16 12.85 28.83
N SER A 161 5.32 12.10 29.92
CA SER A 161 6.33 11.05 30.00
C SER A 161 5.79 9.85 30.77
N GLY A 162 6.25 8.66 30.40
CA GLY A 162 5.84 7.44 31.08
C GLY A 162 6.50 6.19 30.53
N SER A 163 6.17 5.07 31.18
CA SER A 163 6.34 3.72 30.64
C SER A 163 4.95 3.22 30.30
N TYR A 164 4.71 2.83 29.05
CA TYR A 164 3.39 2.34 28.65
C TYR A 164 3.32 0.82 28.60
N ASP A 165 4.46 0.16 28.47
CA ASP A 165 4.57 -1.28 28.61
C ASP A 165 5.85 -1.71 29.31
N ARG A 166 5.74 -2.84 30.01
CA ARG A 166 6.81 -3.52 30.71
C ARG A 166 6.64 -5.03 30.56
N VAL A 167 7.62 -5.65 29.91
CA VAL A 167 7.65 -7.10 29.69
C VAL A 167 8.72 -7.75 30.55
N ILE A 168 8.33 -8.78 31.31
CA ILE A 168 9.22 -9.60 32.14
C ILE A 168 9.29 -11.00 31.55
N PHE A 169 10.47 -11.42 31.13
CA PHE A 169 10.71 -12.73 30.50
C PHE A 169 10.67 -13.88 31.52
N ASN A 170 10.36 -15.07 31.04
CA ASN A 170 10.26 -16.26 31.88
C ASN A 170 11.61 -16.93 32.18
N SER A 171 12.54 -16.16 32.76
CA SER A 171 13.95 -16.55 32.87
C SER A 171 14.26 -17.67 33.87
N THR A 172 13.44 -17.84 34.92
CA THR A 172 13.74 -18.79 36.02
C THR A 172 12.79 -19.99 36.08
N TYR A 173 11.90 -20.16 35.08
CA TYR A 173 11.02 -21.32 35.07
C TYR A 173 11.83 -22.62 35.02
N GLY A 174 11.53 -23.55 35.92
CA GLY A 174 12.25 -24.81 36.04
C GLY A 174 13.68 -24.70 36.59
N MET A 175 14.14 -23.50 36.97
CA MET A 175 15.49 -23.28 37.47
C MET A 175 15.58 -23.42 39.01
N PRO A 176 16.73 -23.86 39.55
CA PRO A 176 16.95 -23.92 40.99
C PRO A 176 16.92 -22.52 41.61
N SER A 177 16.57 -22.40 42.90
CA SER A 177 16.51 -21.12 43.62
C SER A 177 17.84 -20.36 43.69
N THR A 178 18.96 -21.06 43.46
CA THR A 178 20.31 -20.49 43.38
C THR A 178 20.65 -19.90 42.01
N PHE A 179 19.84 -20.18 40.97
CA PHE A 179 20.07 -19.65 39.63
C PHE A 179 20.05 -18.12 39.64
N LYS A 180 20.98 -17.51 38.92
CA LYS A 180 21.03 -16.06 38.71
C LYS A 180 20.99 -15.77 37.22
N THR A 181 19.94 -15.08 36.81
CA THR A 181 19.77 -14.63 35.43
C THR A 181 20.89 -13.65 35.10
N LYS A 182 21.54 -13.83 33.96
CA LYS A 182 22.51 -12.87 33.44
C LYS A 182 21.74 -11.73 32.78
N PRO A 183 22.10 -10.46 33.00
CA PRO A 183 21.38 -9.36 32.39
C PRO A 183 21.39 -9.46 30.87
N ALA A 184 20.22 -9.37 30.26
CA ALA A 184 20.10 -9.04 28.85
C ALA A 184 20.63 -7.61 28.58
N TYR A 185 21.01 -7.34 27.33
CA TYR A 185 21.48 -6.04 26.88
C TYR A 185 21.18 -5.86 25.39
N TYR A 186 20.97 -4.62 24.96
CA TYR A 186 20.86 -4.28 23.55
C TYR A 186 22.24 -4.31 22.90
N GLN A 187 22.33 -4.83 21.68
CA GLN A 187 23.61 -5.01 20.99
C GLN A 187 23.58 -4.50 19.56
N ILE A 188 24.60 -3.70 19.22
CA ILE A 188 25.03 -3.45 17.86
C ILE A 188 26.28 -4.29 17.58
N ASN A 189 26.37 -4.98 16.44
CA ASN A 189 27.50 -5.86 16.12
C ASN A 189 27.78 -5.93 14.61
N GLY A 190 28.82 -5.24 14.15
CA GLY A 190 29.21 -5.24 12.74
C GLY A 190 29.94 -6.49 12.24
N PHE A 191 30.02 -7.55 13.05
CA PHE A 191 30.67 -8.80 12.67
C PHE A 191 29.70 -9.97 12.48
N ASN A 192 28.46 -9.85 12.97
CA ASN A 192 27.51 -10.95 12.97
C ASN A 192 26.10 -10.44 12.64
N LEU A 193 25.33 -11.27 11.96
CA LEU A 193 23.88 -11.13 11.87
C LEU A 193 23.21 -11.81 13.07
N THR A 194 21.96 -11.46 13.34
CA THR A 194 21.11 -12.18 14.30
C THR A 194 20.92 -13.65 13.88
N PRO A 195 20.46 -14.53 14.77
CA PRO A 195 20.18 -15.93 14.43
C PRO A 195 19.13 -16.15 13.33
N THR A 196 18.45 -15.10 12.87
CA THR A 196 17.61 -15.13 11.66
C THR A 196 18.43 -15.43 10.39
N GLY A 197 19.70 -15.02 10.36
CA GLY A 197 20.63 -15.19 9.25
C GLY A 197 20.63 -14.05 8.22
N TYR A 198 19.78 -13.03 8.39
CA TYR A 198 19.68 -11.89 7.46
C TYR A 198 19.47 -10.54 8.13
N ILE A 199 18.91 -10.48 9.34
CA ILE A 199 18.75 -9.22 10.09
C ILE A 199 20.04 -8.89 10.88
N PRO A 200 20.62 -7.68 10.74
CA PRO A 200 21.79 -7.24 11.51
C PRO A 200 21.51 -7.09 13.02
N TYR A 201 22.58 -7.05 13.81
CA TYR A 201 22.50 -6.52 15.17
C TYR A 201 22.74 -5.01 15.12
N ASP A 202 21.69 -4.23 15.29
CA ASP A 202 21.73 -2.80 15.11
C ASP A 202 20.84 -2.03 16.12
N ALA A 203 20.81 -0.72 15.92
CA ALA A 203 19.89 0.19 16.55
C ALA A 203 19.54 1.29 15.54
N GLU A 204 18.27 1.63 15.46
CA GLU A 204 17.78 2.60 14.48
C GLU A 204 16.62 3.44 15.03
N LEU A 205 16.55 4.71 14.61
CA LEU A 205 15.41 5.59 14.80
C LEU A 205 14.95 6.07 13.42
N MET A 206 13.74 5.69 13.01
CA MET A 206 13.28 5.79 11.63
C MET A 206 11.96 6.53 11.49
N ILE A 207 11.72 7.15 10.33
CA ILE A 207 10.41 7.65 9.87
C ILE A 207 9.95 6.80 8.68
N GLY A 208 8.71 6.29 8.72
CA GLY A 208 8.15 5.41 7.69
C GLY A 208 6.61 5.41 7.63
N GLY A 209 6.03 4.60 6.74
CA GLY A 209 4.58 4.32 6.68
C GLY A 209 4.01 3.86 8.02
N PRO A 210 2.69 4.03 8.29
CA PRO A 210 2.17 3.92 9.64
C PRO A 210 2.12 2.51 10.22
N GLY A 211 2.44 1.47 9.45
CA GLY A 211 2.53 0.12 9.96
C GLY A 211 2.54 -0.98 8.90
N GLY A 212 2.89 -2.17 9.40
CA GLY A 212 3.12 -3.45 8.76
C GLY A 212 3.58 -3.40 7.30
N GLY A 213 4.64 -2.63 7.12
CA GLY A 213 5.38 -2.61 5.86
C GLY A 213 4.87 -1.63 4.83
N SER A 214 4.07 -0.64 5.21
CA SER A 214 3.60 0.42 4.31
C SER A 214 4.67 1.48 3.99
N GLN A 215 4.42 2.25 2.94
CA GLN A 215 5.22 3.42 2.54
C GLN A 215 4.57 4.71 3.08
N THR A 216 5.35 5.80 3.14
CA THR A 216 4.80 7.15 3.25
C THR A 216 5.60 8.13 2.40
N ASN A 217 4.91 8.95 1.61
CA ASN A 217 5.56 9.98 0.80
C ASN A 217 5.51 11.31 1.53
N ILE A 218 6.70 11.86 1.84
CA ILE A 218 6.84 13.12 2.56
C ILE A 218 6.93 14.26 1.56
N LEU A 219 5.99 15.20 1.67
CA LEU A 219 5.91 16.38 0.81
C LEU A 219 6.66 17.57 1.42
N SER A 220 6.68 17.64 2.76
CA SER A 220 7.41 18.64 3.52
C SER A 220 7.87 18.07 4.84
N ILE A 221 9.10 18.37 5.25
CA ILE A 221 9.59 18.07 6.59
C ILE A 221 10.63 19.08 7.04
N ASN A 222 10.59 19.42 8.32
CA ASN A 222 11.67 20.12 8.99
C ASN A 222 11.83 19.58 10.41
N GLY A 223 13.02 19.09 10.73
CA GLY A 223 13.27 18.51 12.04
C GLY A 223 14.72 18.08 12.24
N SER A 224 14.96 17.38 13.34
CA SER A 224 16.26 16.78 13.64
C SER A 224 16.10 15.50 14.45
N MET A 225 17.07 14.61 14.37
CA MET A 225 17.07 13.34 15.08
C MET A 225 18.44 13.07 15.74
N THR A 226 18.41 12.33 16.85
CA THR A 226 19.61 11.77 17.48
C THR A 226 19.37 10.34 17.95
N LEU A 227 20.41 9.50 17.87
CA LEU A 227 20.41 8.15 18.40
C LEU A 227 21.54 8.00 19.42
N THR A 228 21.17 7.69 20.66
CA THR A 228 22.12 7.59 21.77
C THR A 228 21.87 6.31 22.58
N TYR A 229 22.86 5.90 23.37
CA TYR A 229 22.82 4.67 24.15
C TYR A 229 23.43 4.86 25.54
N LEU A 230 22.98 4.05 26.48
CA LEU A 230 23.56 3.94 27.81
C LEU A 230 24.43 2.66 27.89
N PRO A 231 25.76 2.76 28.05
CA PRO A 231 26.64 1.60 28.05
C PRO A 231 26.32 0.59 29.16
N SER A 232 26.18 -0.68 28.78
CA SER A 232 25.91 -1.77 29.73
C SER A 232 27.10 -2.00 30.68
N GLY A 233 26.81 -2.38 31.93
CA GLY A 233 27.84 -2.73 32.92
C GLY A 233 28.66 -1.54 33.44
N THR A 234 28.26 -0.31 33.10
CA THR A 234 28.91 0.92 33.62
C THR A 234 28.08 1.57 34.71
N THR A 235 28.73 2.30 35.62
CA THR A 235 28.04 3.14 36.61
C THR A 235 27.66 4.52 36.06
N SER A 236 28.14 4.85 34.86
CA SER A 236 27.77 6.08 34.15
C SER A 236 26.28 6.05 33.85
N LYS A 237 25.60 7.16 34.13
CA LYS A 237 24.17 7.36 33.80
C LYS A 237 24.00 8.31 32.61
N GLN A 238 25.05 8.49 31.81
CA GLN A 238 25.05 9.41 30.68
C GLN A 238 24.85 8.65 29.36
N TYR A 239 23.89 9.10 28.57
CA TYR A 239 23.74 8.66 27.19
C TYR A 239 24.88 9.19 26.32
N LEU A 240 25.40 8.32 25.46
CA LEU A 240 26.45 8.61 24.49
C LEU A 240 25.89 8.43 23.08
N SER A 241 26.30 9.23 22.12
CA SER A 241 25.95 9.01 20.71
C SER A 241 26.53 7.71 20.19
N VAL A 242 25.81 7.03 19.29
CA VAL A 242 26.35 5.82 18.63
C VAL A 242 27.65 6.16 17.89
N PRO A 243 28.65 5.24 17.86
CA PRO A 243 29.96 5.53 17.28
C PRO A 243 29.95 5.93 15.80
N SER A 244 28.98 5.47 15.03
CA SER A 244 28.79 5.80 13.61
C SER A 244 27.33 5.61 13.24
N ALA A 245 26.86 6.25 12.17
CA ALA A 245 25.49 6.06 11.70
C ALA A 245 25.34 6.24 10.19
N TYR A 246 24.33 5.59 9.63
CA TYR A 246 23.79 5.77 8.28
C TYR A 246 22.48 6.55 8.36
N ASN A 247 22.08 7.20 7.28
CA ASN A 247 20.81 7.93 7.19
C ASN A 247 19.60 7.01 6.85
N PHE A 248 19.70 5.73 7.20
CA PHE A 248 18.65 4.75 6.95
C PHE A 248 18.75 3.61 7.95
N GLY A 249 17.67 2.85 7.98
CA GLY A 249 17.43 1.66 8.78
C GLY A 249 17.16 0.48 7.86
N SER A 250 17.12 -0.75 8.40
CA SER A 250 17.01 -1.96 7.59
C SER A 250 15.86 -2.90 7.93
N ASP A 251 15.26 -2.81 9.11
CA ASP A 251 14.54 -3.96 9.68
C ASP A 251 13.06 -3.74 9.94
N THR A 252 12.52 -2.53 9.72
CA THR A 252 11.11 -2.21 10.03
C THR A 252 10.14 -2.70 8.94
N GLY A 253 10.59 -2.79 7.69
CA GLY A 253 9.74 -3.06 6.53
C GLY A 253 8.92 -1.84 6.06
N GLU A 254 8.63 -0.88 6.94
CA GLU A 254 8.06 0.41 6.54
C GLU A 254 9.12 1.32 5.91
N THR A 255 8.66 2.12 4.96
CA THR A 255 9.53 2.92 4.09
C THR A 255 9.04 4.36 4.00
N SER A 256 9.93 5.26 3.57
CA SER A 256 9.60 6.67 3.33
C SER A 256 10.42 7.24 2.19
N SER A 257 9.83 8.18 1.46
CA SER A 257 10.46 8.95 0.39
C SER A 257 10.25 10.45 0.60
N GLY A 258 11.05 11.28 -0.05
CA GLY A 258 10.94 12.75 0.02
C GLY A 258 11.64 13.42 1.21
N ILE A 259 12.46 12.67 1.95
CA ILE A 259 13.34 13.21 3.00
C ILE A 259 14.79 13.27 2.49
N ALA A 260 15.41 14.44 2.60
CA ALA A 260 16.85 14.63 2.56
C ALA A 260 17.40 14.75 3.98
N GLU A 261 18.54 14.11 4.23
CA GLU A 261 19.19 14.09 5.54
C GLU A 261 20.64 14.52 5.43
N TRP A 262 21.06 15.37 6.36
CA TRP A 262 22.45 15.75 6.57
C TRP A 262 22.75 15.80 8.06
N TRP A 263 24.02 15.95 8.43
CA TRP A 263 24.40 15.82 9.84
C TRP A 263 25.41 16.88 10.28
N SER A 264 25.34 17.26 11.55
CA SER A 264 26.37 18.08 12.22
C SER A 264 26.64 17.51 13.60
N GLY A 265 27.90 17.13 13.88
CA GLY A 265 28.22 16.39 15.10
C GLY A 265 27.58 15.00 15.09
N ASN A 266 26.69 14.71 16.04
CA ASN A 266 25.91 13.47 16.11
C ASN A 266 24.39 13.71 15.99
N THR A 267 24.02 14.83 15.37
CA THR A 267 22.64 15.21 15.09
C THR A 267 22.41 15.15 13.60
N VAL A 268 21.34 14.45 13.21
CA VAL A 268 20.81 14.46 11.85
C VAL A 268 19.77 15.54 11.76
N HIS A 269 19.78 16.28 10.65
CA HIS A 269 18.77 17.27 10.31
C HIS A 269 17.96 16.73 9.15
N LEU A 270 16.65 16.99 9.21
CA LEU A 270 15.67 16.52 8.25
C LEU A 270 15.16 17.71 7.44
N GLY A 271 15.19 17.58 6.13
CA GLY A 271 14.60 18.54 5.20
C GLY A 271 13.91 17.82 4.05
N THR A 272 13.03 18.53 3.36
CA THR A 272 12.45 18.02 2.11
C THR A 272 13.55 17.80 1.07
N GLY A 273 13.50 16.68 0.34
CA GLY A 273 14.43 16.44 -0.77
C GLY A 273 14.57 14.96 -1.15
N PRO A 274 15.57 14.62 -1.99
CA PRO A 274 15.79 13.26 -2.44
C PRO A 274 16.27 12.34 -1.32
N SER A 275 15.60 11.19 -1.18
CA SER A 275 15.99 10.14 -0.22
C SER A 275 17.17 9.32 -0.74
N ILE A 276 18.38 9.86 -0.55
CA ILE A 276 19.64 9.24 -0.96
C ILE A 276 20.29 8.53 0.22
N LEU A 277 20.51 7.22 0.10
CA LEU A 277 21.16 6.42 1.14
C LEU A 277 22.66 6.73 1.22
N SER A 278 23.16 7.04 2.42
CA SER A 278 24.55 7.41 2.65
C SER A 278 25.01 7.17 4.11
N GLY A 279 26.33 7.07 4.29
CA GLY A 279 26.94 7.06 5.62
C GLY A 279 27.11 8.48 6.18
N MET A 280 26.91 8.64 7.48
CA MET A 280 27.04 9.91 8.20
C MET A 280 28.36 9.95 9.01
N TRP A 281 28.32 10.39 10.27
CA TRP A 281 29.53 10.55 11.08
C TRP A 281 30.30 9.25 11.23
N ASN A 282 31.63 9.39 11.25
CA ASN A 282 32.59 8.28 11.34
C ASN A 282 32.42 7.21 10.25
N LEU A 283 31.68 7.49 9.18
CA LEU A 283 31.66 6.71 7.92
C LEU A 283 32.16 7.58 6.77
N THR A 284 31.67 8.81 6.72
CA THR A 284 32.06 9.85 5.78
C THR A 284 32.67 11.05 6.53
N SER A 285 33.50 11.84 5.85
CA SER A 285 34.20 12.99 6.45
C SER A 285 33.38 14.28 6.42
N ASP A 286 32.38 14.37 5.55
CA ASP A 286 31.81 15.64 5.14
C ASP A 286 30.54 15.96 5.93
N SER A 287 30.72 16.69 7.03
CA SER A 287 29.64 17.21 7.87
C SER A 287 29.02 18.49 7.31
N GLY A 288 27.75 18.71 7.63
CA GLY A 288 26.93 19.82 7.19
C GLY A 288 26.22 19.55 5.87
N TYR A 289 25.79 20.62 5.21
CA TYR A 289 25.04 20.55 3.96
C TYR A 289 25.52 21.58 2.94
N GLN A 290 24.99 21.45 1.74
CA GLN A 290 24.92 22.47 0.70
C GLN A 290 23.47 22.58 0.20
N THR A 291 23.12 23.74 -0.34
CA THR A 291 21.74 24.04 -0.74
C THR A 291 21.57 23.93 -2.24
N LEU A 292 20.76 22.99 -2.70
CA LEU A 292 20.20 22.97 -4.05
C LEU A 292 18.83 23.65 -4.02
N SER A 293 18.69 24.78 -4.71
CA SER A 293 17.41 25.51 -4.76
C SER A 293 17.11 26.04 -6.14
N GLY A 294 15.85 26.32 -6.41
CA GLY A 294 15.46 26.70 -7.76
C GLY A 294 13.96 26.80 -7.98
N THR A 295 13.62 26.96 -9.26
CA THR A 295 12.24 26.89 -9.75
C THR A 295 12.17 26.04 -11.01
N VAL A 296 11.09 25.28 -11.15
CA VAL A 296 10.77 24.53 -12.36
C VAL A 296 9.38 24.91 -12.87
N THR A 297 9.26 25.12 -14.18
CA THR A 297 7.98 25.34 -14.86
C THR A 297 7.78 24.28 -15.94
N PRO A 298 6.62 23.58 -15.92
CA PRO A 298 5.51 23.74 -14.97
C PRO A 298 5.80 23.13 -13.59
N SER A 299 5.04 23.55 -12.58
CA SER A 299 5.35 23.31 -11.16
C SER A 299 5.15 21.88 -10.68
N ASN A 300 4.49 21.04 -11.47
CA ASN A 300 4.21 19.64 -11.19
C ASN A 300 5.22 18.68 -11.86
N SER A 301 6.40 19.19 -12.20
CA SER A 301 7.51 18.38 -12.71
C SER A 301 8.14 17.53 -11.60
N PHE A 302 8.71 16.38 -11.97
CA PHE A 302 9.44 15.51 -11.05
C PHE A 302 10.92 15.80 -11.10
N ILE A 303 11.58 15.81 -9.94
CA ILE A 303 13.05 15.94 -9.85
C ILE A 303 13.60 14.66 -9.23
N PHE A 304 14.50 13.99 -9.95
CA PHE A 304 15.27 12.85 -9.46
C PHE A 304 16.74 13.24 -9.35
N ILE A 305 17.37 12.91 -8.22
CA ILE A 305 18.75 13.33 -7.92
C ILE A 305 19.56 12.13 -7.45
N SER A 306 20.76 11.96 -7.99
CA SER A 306 21.75 10.99 -7.50
C SER A 306 23.08 11.67 -7.19
N ASN A 307 23.88 11.02 -6.34
CA ASN A 307 25.25 11.46 -6.05
C ASN A 307 26.18 11.17 -7.25
N GLY A 308 27.06 12.12 -7.57
CA GLY A 308 28.01 12.04 -8.68
C GLY A 308 27.34 12.10 -10.06
N THR A 309 27.75 11.20 -10.95
CA THR A 309 27.14 11.00 -12.28
C THR A 309 25.73 10.41 -12.14
N PHE A 310 24.81 10.82 -13.01
CA PHE A 310 23.41 10.45 -12.87
C PHE A 310 23.27 8.94 -12.97
N ASN A 311 22.69 8.34 -11.93
CA ASN A 311 22.45 6.91 -11.86
C ASN A 311 21.00 6.67 -11.44
N PRO A 312 20.14 6.22 -12.37
CA PRO A 312 18.72 6.01 -12.08
C PRO A 312 18.47 4.92 -11.03
N PHE A 313 19.45 4.03 -10.78
CA PHE A 313 19.35 3.00 -9.73
C PHE A 313 19.48 3.55 -8.31
N TYR A 314 20.11 4.72 -8.15
CA TYR A 314 20.36 5.36 -6.86
C TYR A 314 19.79 6.78 -6.79
N ALA A 315 18.95 7.14 -7.75
CA ALA A 315 18.32 8.45 -7.78
C ALA A 315 17.14 8.46 -6.81
N GLY A 316 17.09 9.45 -5.92
CA GLY A 316 15.94 9.68 -5.07
C GLY A 316 15.02 10.74 -5.67
N TRP A 317 13.70 10.54 -5.56
CA TRP A 317 12.71 11.56 -5.87
C TRP A 317 12.73 12.70 -4.84
N ALA A 318 12.70 13.94 -5.33
CA ALA A 318 12.62 15.15 -4.53
C ALA A 318 11.29 15.89 -4.76
N PRO A 319 10.50 16.16 -3.70
CA PRO A 319 9.24 16.88 -3.82
C PRO A 319 9.43 18.32 -4.31
N VAL A 320 8.51 18.81 -5.15
CA VAL A 320 8.48 20.19 -5.65
C VAL A 320 7.24 20.89 -5.10
N SER A 321 7.38 22.14 -4.68
CA SER A 321 6.26 22.93 -4.16
C SER A 321 5.22 23.22 -5.24
N SER A 322 3.98 23.56 -4.86
CA SER A 322 2.90 23.79 -5.84
C SER A 322 3.15 24.95 -6.82
N ASP A 323 4.01 25.91 -6.44
CA ASP A 323 4.46 27.02 -7.27
C ASP A 323 5.70 26.70 -8.13
N GLY A 324 6.24 25.49 -8.02
CA GLY A 324 7.41 25.01 -8.77
C GLY A 324 8.73 25.33 -8.09
N SER A 325 8.71 25.98 -6.92
CA SER A 325 9.92 26.24 -6.14
C SER A 325 10.40 25.00 -5.40
N PHE A 326 11.71 24.88 -5.26
CA PHE A 326 12.34 23.84 -4.45
C PHE A 326 13.56 24.37 -3.70
N HIS A 327 13.78 23.80 -2.52
CA HIS A 327 14.90 24.10 -1.66
C HIS A 327 15.28 22.83 -0.89
N TYR A 328 16.42 22.25 -1.22
CA TYR A 328 16.92 21.00 -0.66
C TYR A 328 18.26 21.25 0.02
N GLU A 329 18.37 20.82 1.27
CA GLU A 329 19.61 20.79 2.02
C GLU A 329 20.19 19.37 1.91
N LEU A 330 21.26 19.22 1.14
CA LEU A 330 21.88 17.93 0.83
C LEU A 330 23.25 17.84 1.49
N PRO A 331 23.76 16.64 1.82
CA PRO A 331 25.16 16.46 2.14
C PRO A 331 26.08 17.14 1.12
N LYS A 332 27.28 17.57 1.54
CA LYS A 332 28.24 18.17 0.60
C LYS A 332 28.68 17.12 -0.43
N GLY A 333 28.67 17.48 -1.70
CA GLY A 333 29.00 16.55 -2.77
C GLY A 333 28.73 17.11 -4.16
N SER A 334 29.05 16.32 -5.18
CA SER A 334 28.62 16.60 -6.55
C SER A 334 27.34 15.83 -6.80
N TYR A 335 26.32 16.47 -7.35
CA TYR A 335 25.06 15.83 -7.68
C TYR A 335 24.77 15.96 -9.16
N SER A 336 23.93 15.07 -9.67
CA SER A 336 23.28 15.24 -10.96
C SER A 336 21.84 14.78 -10.85
N GLY A 337 21.02 15.29 -11.73
CA GLY A 337 19.60 14.97 -11.70
C GLY A 337 18.93 15.13 -13.05
N GLU A 338 17.72 14.62 -13.09
CA GLU A 338 16.82 14.67 -14.23
C GLU A 338 15.49 15.27 -13.77
N ILE A 339 14.98 16.21 -14.58
CA ILE A 339 13.67 16.82 -14.41
C ILE A 339 12.76 16.26 -15.50
N LEU A 340 11.64 15.68 -15.08
CA LEU A 340 10.76 14.88 -15.91
C LEU A 340 9.33 15.41 -15.86
N MET A 341 8.66 15.41 -17.01
CA MET A 341 7.22 15.63 -17.09
C MET A 341 6.67 15.16 -18.44
N SER A 342 5.59 14.35 -18.40
CA SER A 342 4.78 13.98 -19.55
C SER A 342 4.44 15.19 -20.43
N ASP A 343 4.52 15.03 -21.75
CA ASP A 343 4.39 16.09 -22.76
C ASP A 343 5.46 17.20 -22.72
N TYR A 344 6.59 16.98 -22.04
CA TYR A 344 7.76 17.87 -22.09
C TYR A 344 9.04 17.06 -22.36
N ASN A 345 10.08 17.72 -22.89
CA ASN A 345 11.40 17.10 -23.01
C ASN A 345 12.07 16.98 -21.63
N PRO A 346 12.64 15.80 -21.28
CA PRO A 346 13.46 15.66 -20.08
C PRO A 346 14.63 16.63 -20.06
N MET A 347 15.03 17.05 -18.87
CA MET A 347 16.13 18.00 -18.67
C MET A 347 17.11 17.45 -17.63
N ASN A 348 18.38 17.30 -18.04
CA ASN A 348 19.45 16.85 -17.16
C ASN A 348 20.22 18.04 -16.61
N PHE A 349 20.66 17.95 -15.36
CA PHE A 349 21.52 18.94 -14.74
C PHE A 349 22.62 18.30 -13.89
N THR A 350 23.69 19.06 -13.69
CA THR A 350 24.74 18.76 -12.72
C THR A 350 24.83 19.90 -11.74
N PHE A 351 25.02 19.59 -10.48
CA PHE A 351 25.03 20.56 -9.40
C PHE A 351 26.24 20.35 -8.49
N ASN A 352 27.08 21.38 -8.38
CA ASN A 352 28.31 21.39 -7.59
C ASN A 352 28.59 22.76 -6.95
N SER A 353 27.60 23.65 -6.92
CA SER A 353 27.74 25.05 -6.48
C SER A 353 26.58 25.43 -5.54
N THR A 354 26.43 26.69 -5.15
CA THR A 354 25.25 27.19 -4.41
C THR A 354 24.31 27.99 -5.31
N GLU A 355 24.43 27.85 -6.63
CA GLU A 355 23.65 28.63 -7.59
C GLU A 355 22.21 28.10 -7.69
N SER A 356 21.27 29.03 -7.87
CA SER A 356 19.85 28.68 -8.03
C SER A 356 19.57 28.18 -9.45
N LEU A 357 18.91 27.04 -9.57
CA LEU A 357 18.53 26.43 -10.85
C LEU A 357 17.15 26.93 -11.27
N THR A 358 17.06 27.65 -12.40
CA THR A 358 15.77 28.05 -12.98
C THR A 358 15.53 27.27 -14.27
N VAL A 359 14.44 26.49 -14.30
CA VAL A 359 14.12 25.58 -15.41
C VAL A 359 12.75 25.89 -15.99
N SER A 360 12.69 26.10 -17.29
CA SER A 360 11.44 26.09 -18.06
C SER A 360 11.50 24.92 -19.04
N MET A 361 10.71 23.88 -18.77
CA MET A 361 10.69 22.70 -19.62
C MET A 361 10.08 23.03 -20.99
N VAL A 362 10.62 22.42 -22.04
CA VAL A 362 10.14 22.61 -23.41
C VAL A 362 9.01 21.62 -23.70
N LYS A 363 7.78 22.13 -23.90
CA LYS A 363 6.61 21.30 -24.23
C LYS A 363 6.86 20.54 -25.54
N ASN A 364 6.64 19.23 -25.50
CA ASN A 364 6.76 18.31 -26.61
C ASN A 364 5.73 17.18 -26.47
N VAL A 365 4.53 17.40 -27.03
CA VAL A 365 3.43 16.42 -27.00
C VAL A 365 3.71 15.12 -27.76
N ALA A 366 4.78 15.08 -28.58
CA ALA A 366 5.21 13.84 -29.23
C ALA A 366 5.93 12.89 -28.24
N ARG A 367 6.32 13.38 -27.05
CA ARG A 367 6.77 12.51 -25.96
C ARG A 367 5.62 11.72 -25.34
N GLY A 368 4.42 12.30 -25.32
CA GLY A 368 3.25 11.70 -24.70
C GLY A 368 3.40 11.56 -23.18
N ILE A 369 2.57 10.69 -22.61
CA ILE A 369 2.68 10.28 -21.20
C ILE A 369 3.86 9.32 -21.02
N TYR A 370 4.83 9.74 -20.20
CA TYR A 370 5.97 8.91 -19.75
C TYR A 370 6.35 9.15 -18.27
N THR A 371 5.59 10.00 -17.57
CA THR A 371 5.62 10.22 -16.12
C THR A 371 4.20 10.12 -15.58
N PRO A 372 4.02 9.91 -14.27
CA PRO A 372 2.77 10.21 -13.59
C PRO A 372 2.21 11.60 -13.92
N LEU A 373 0.89 11.74 -13.83
CA LEU A 373 0.15 13.00 -13.94
C LEU A 373 -0.38 13.39 -12.56
N ILE A 374 0.39 14.22 -11.85
CA ILE A 374 0.06 14.66 -10.49
C ILE A 374 -0.33 16.13 -10.48
N ALA A 375 -1.41 16.46 -9.78
CA ALA A 375 -1.83 17.82 -9.48
C ALA A 375 -2.31 17.92 -8.03
N MET A 376 -1.65 18.78 -7.25
CA MET A 376 -1.94 19.01 -5.83
C MET A 376 -3.08 20.00 -5.57
N ASP A 377 -3.50 20.72 -6.62
CA ASP A 377 -4.56 21.72 -6.63
C ASP A 377 -5.06 22.01 -8.07
N ASN A 378 -6.04 22.92 -8.18
CA ASN A 378 -6.57 23.39 -9.47
C ASN A 378 -5.53 24.09 -10.36
N GLN A 379 -4.49 24.71 -9.80
CA GLN A 379 -3.49 25.45 -10.57
C GLN A 379 -2.58 24.48 -11.32
N GLN A 380 -2.14 23.41 -10.64
CA GLN A 380 -1.31 22.38 -11.27
C GLN A 380 -2.09 21.53 -12.28
N LEU A 381 -3.39 21.36 -12.09
CA LEU A 381 -4.24 20.59 -12.99
C LEU A 381 -4.23 21.10 -14.43
N GLN A 382 -4.15 22.41 -14.63
CA GLN A 382 -4.05 23.00 -15.97
C GLN A 382 -2.80 22.51 -16.72
N SER A 383 -1.68 22.28 -16.01
CA SER A 383 -0.40 21.89 -16.60
C SER A 383 -0.38 20.45 -17.13
N ILE A 384 -1.24 19.58 -16.59
CA ILE A 384 -1.41 18.17 -17.03
C ILE A 384 -2.61 17.97 -17.96
N SER A 385 -3.39 19.02 -18.20
CA SER A 385 -4.59 18.94 -19.04
C SER A 385 -4.25 19.22 -20.51
N SER A 386 -4.86 18.46 -21.43
CA SER A 386 -4.73 18.70 -22.87
C SER A 386 -5.54 19.93 -23.31
N SER A 387 -6.65 20.20 -22.62
CA SER A 387 -7.60 21.26 -22.93
C SER A 387 -8.51 21.56 -21.73
N GLY A 388 -9.40 22.56 -21.89
CA GLY A 388 -10.41 22.91 -20.89
C GLY A 388 -10.06 24.08 -20.00
N THR A 389 -11.03 24.48 -19.17
CA THR A 389 -10.87 25.57 -18.17
C THR A 389 -11.40 25.16 -16.79
N GLY A 390 -11.63 23.87 -16.55
CA GLY A 390 -12.10 23.35 -15.26
C GLY A 390 -13.55 23.67 -14.90
N THR A 391 -14.39 24.07 -15.86
CA THR A 391 -15.83 24.38 -15.63
C THR A 391 -16.72 23.25 -16.12
N GLN A 392 -17.96 23.14 -15.64
CA GLN A 392 -18.86 22.05 -16.06
C GLN A 392 -19.08 21.99 -17.58
N SER A 393 -19.18 23.14 -18.25
CA SER A 393 -19.34 23.24 -19.70
C SER A 393 -18.03 23.09 -20.48
N ASN A 394 -16.89 23.19 -19.80
CA ASN A 394 -15.56 23.12 -20.39
C ASN A 394 -14.58 22.51 -19.36
N PRO A 395 -14.73 21.20 -19.06
CA PRO A 395 -13.94 20.52 -18.05
C PRO A 395 -12.48 20.48 -18.48
N TYR A 396 -11.56 20.41 -17.52
CA TYR A 396 -10.19 20.01 -17.82
C TYR A 396 -10.18 18.58 -18.37
N VAL A 397 -9.49 18.36 -19.49
CA VAL A 397 -9.43 17.04 -20.14
C VAL A 397 -8.05 16.44 -19.93
N ILE A 398 -8.01 15.25 -19.36
CA ILE A 398 -6.82 14.41 -19.28
C ILE A 398 -6.97 13.32 -20.35
N GLU A 399 -6.13 13.39 -21.37
CA GLU A 399 -6.16 12.48 -22.53
C GLU A 399 -5.19 11.33 -22.37
N ASN A 400 -5.40 10.29 -23.19
CA ASN A 400 -4.45 9.20 -23.34
C ASN A 400 -3.61 9.38 -24.59
N ASN A 401 -2.35 9.72 -24.35
CA ASN A 401 -1.31 9.79 -25.36
C ASN A 401 -0.05 9.03 -24.89
N GLN A 402 -0.22 7.94 -24.15
CA GLN A 402 0.91 7.10 -23.75
C GLN A 402 1.43 6.30 -24.96
N TYR A 403 2.61 6.66 -25.46
CA TYR A 403 3.25 5.96 -26.59
C TYR A 403 4.29 4.91 -26.16
N TYR A 404 4.79 5.03 -24.92
CA TYR A 404 5.83 4.18 -24.33
C TYR A 404 5.52 3.89 -22.87
N THR A 405 6.22 2.94 -22.27
CA THR A 405 6.11 2.70 -20.82
C THR A 405 6.58 3.92 -20.02
N VAL A 406 6.05 4.07 -18.81
CA VAL A 406 6.45 5.11 -17.86
C VAL A 406 7.95 4.97 -17.59
N ASN A 407 8.63 6.11 -17.40
CA ASN A 407 10.06 6.14 -17.14
C ASN A 407 10.39 5.22 -15.96
N PRO A 408 11.38 4.32 -16.09
CA PRO A 408 11.77 3.40 -15.03
C PRO A 408 12.16 4.05 -13.71
N LEU A 409 12.40 5.37 -13.62
CA LEU A 409 12.61 6.08 -12.35
C LEU A 409 11.40 6.03 -11.41
N PHE A 410 10.20 5.77 -11.92
CA PHE A 410 8.98 5.64 -11.13
C PHE A 410 8.70 4.19 -10.68
N TRP A 411 9.71 3.33 -10.68
CA TRP A 411 9.59 1.91 -10.36
C TRP A 411 9.34 1.61 -8.88
N GLU A 412 9.64 2.57 -8.00
CA GLU A 412 9.80 2.33 -6.58
C GLU A 412 8.53 1.70 -5.97
N PHE A 413 8.75 0.55 -5.33
CA PHE A 413 7.84 -0.08 -4.38
C PHE A 413 8.66 -0.58 -3.19
N ASN A 414 8.02 -0.81 -2.06
CA ASN A 414 8.69 -1.35 -0.88
C ASN A 414 8.65 -2.89 -0.80
N ASP A 415 9.18 -3.48 0.26
CA ASP A 415 9.28 -4.94 0.41
C ASP A 415 7.93 -5.68 0.38
N TYR A 416 6.83 -4.96 0.60
CA TYR A 416 5.45 -5.44 0.55
C TYR A 416 4.71 -5.02 -0.73
N LEU A 417 5.47 -4.49 -1.70
CA LEU A 417 5.02 -4.07 -3.02
C LEU A 417 4.04 -2.87 -3.02
N PHE A 418 4.04 -2.06 -1.95
CA PHE A 418 3.31 -0.79 -1.98
C PHE A 418 4.02 0.17 -2.94
N PRO A 419 3.34 0.67 -3.98
CA PRO A 419 3.94 1.58 -4.95
C PRO A 419 4.14 2.96 -4.34
N VAL A 420 5.24 3.62 -4.68
CA VAL A 420 5.51 5.01 -4.28
C VAL A 420 4.71 6.01 -5.12
N PHE A 421 4.47 5.68 -6.39
CA PHE A 421 3.83 6.60 -7.36
C PHE A 421 2.52 6.03 -7.90
N SER A 422 1.52 6.89 -8.03
CA SER A 422 0.32 6.67 -8.81
C SER A 422 0.46 7.17 -10.24
N GLY A 423 -0.42 6.72 -11.14
CA GLY A 423 -0.40 7.12 -12.55
C GLY A 423 -1.07 8.48 -12.73
N ILE A 424 -2.23 8.66 -12.09
CA ILE A 424 -2.91 9.96 -11.97
C ILE A 424 -3.16 10.22 -10.50
N LEU A 425 -2.77 11.39 -9.99
CA LEU A 425 -3.10 11.85 -8.64
C LEU A 425 -3.71 13.24 -8.69
N LEU A 426 -4.99 13.35 -8.32
CA LEU A 426 -5.68 14.64 -8.20
C LEU A 426 -6.03 14.91 -6.75
N VAL A 427 -5.48 16.00 -6.21
CA VAL A 427 -5.60 16.37 -4.80
C VAL A 427 -6.24 17.74 -4.68
N ASN A 428 -7.13 17.92 -3.70
CA ASN A 428 -7.73 19.20 -3.32
C ASN A 428 -8.27 20.04 -4.50
N THR A 429 -8.87 19.36 -5.49
CA THR A 429 -9.45 19.99 -6.68
C THR A 429 -10.97 20.00 -6.62
N ASN A 430 -11.56 21.11 -7.06
CA ASN A 430 -13.00 21.21 -7.30
C ASN A 430 -13.33 21.62 -8.74
N ALA A 431 -12.32 21.63 -9.61
CA ALA A 431 -12.53 21.83 -11.02
C ALA A 431 -13.27 20.61 -11.63
N TYR A 432 -14.06 20.85 -12.67
CA TYR A 432 -14.61 19.76 -13.47
C TYR A 432 -13.50 19.13 -14.30
N VAL A 433 -13.34 17.81 -14.17
CA VAL A 433 -12.29 17.04 -14.86
C VAL A 433 -12.93 15.89 -15.62
N LEU A 434 -12.49 15.70 -16.87
CA LEU A 434 -12.83 14.56 -17.70
C LEU A 434 -11.55 13.76 -17.98
N ILE A 435 -11.47 12.57 -17.40
CA ILE A 435 -10.49 11.56 -17.73
C ILE A 435 -11.19 10.58 -18.67
N SER A 436 -10.91 10.66 -19.97
CA SER A 436 -11.53 9.78 -20.96
C SER A 436 -10.51 8.93 -21.67
N HIS A 437 -10.78 7.62 -21.77
CA HIS A 437 -9.87 6.64 -22.35
C HIS A 437 -8.50 6.64 -21.67
N ALA A 438 -8.44 6.77 -20.34
CA ALA A 438 -7.22 6.99 -19.55
C ALA A 438 -6.01 6.17 -20.06
N ALA A 439 -4.83 6.78 -20.02
CA ALA A 439 -3.60 6.07 -20.30
C ALA A 439 -3.45 4.88 -19.32
N PRO A 440 -2.90 3.75 -19.77
CA PRO A 440 -2.75 2.59 -18.90
C PRO A 440 -1.66 2.78 -17.83
N PHE A 441 -0.75 3.75 -17.98
CA PHE A 441 0.42 3.97 -17.12
C PHE A 441 1.23 2.69 -16.88
N ILE A 442 1.47 1.94 -17.96
CA ILE A 442 2.28 0.72 -17.92
C ILE A 442 3.70 1.09 -17.51
N ILE A 443 4.23 0.40 -16.51
CA ILE A 443 5.62 0.47 -16.08
C ILE A 443 6.30 -0.89 -16.23
N ASP A 444 7.49 -0.89 -16.83
CA ASP A 444 8.40 -2.03 -16.81
C ASP A 444 9.34 -1.89 -15.63
N TYR A 445 9.38 -2.90 -14.76
CA TYR A 445 10.30 -2.86 -13.64
C TYR A 445 11.75 -3.11 -14.08
N PRO A 446 12.71 -2.41 -13.47
CA PRO A 446 14.12 -2.69 -13.72
C PRO A 446 14.52 -4.12 -13.33
N SER A 447 15.51 -4.69 -14.04
CA SER A 447 15.90 -6.10 -13.86
C SER A 447 16.35 -6.50 -12.45
N PHE A 448 16.80 -5.55 -11.62
CA PHE A 448 17.23 -5.87 -10.25
C PHE A 448 16.05 -6.18 -9.32
N THR A 449 14.82 -5.80 -9.67
CA THR A 449 13.62 -6.12 -8.88
C THR A 449 13.07 -7.51 -9.20
N TYR A 450 13.56 -8.16 -10.27
CA TYR A 450 13.00 -9.42 -10.77
C TYR A 450 13.05 -10.54 -9.74
N GLY A 451 14.01 -10.53 -8.81
CA GLY A 451 14.05 -11.50 -7.71
C GLY A 451 12.83 -11.41 -6.80
N VAL A 452 12.43 -10.18 -6.43
CA VAL A 452 11.25 -9.93 -5.59
C VAL A 452 9.97 -10.26 -6.37
N LEU A 453 9.87 -9.82 -7.62
CA LEU A 453 8.70 -10.11 -8.46
C LEU A 453 8.53 -11.62 -8.69
N GLN A 454 9.63 -12.34 -8.94
CA GLN A 454 9.62 -13.80 -9.08
C GLN A 454 9.20 -14.49 -7.78
N TYR A 455 9.67 -14.01 -6.62
CA TYR A 455 9.26 -14.53 -5.31
C TYR A 455 7.74 -14.48 -5.13
N TYR A 456 7.11 -13.37 -5.54
CA TYR A 456 5.65 -13.19 -5.50
C TYR A 456 4.90 -13.74 -6.72
N SER A 457 5.60 -14.38 -7.68
CA SER A 457 5.03 -14.86 -8.94
C SER A 457 4.34 -13.77 -9.78
N LEU A 458 4.91 -12.56 -9.76
CA LEU A 458 4.39 -11.38 -10.46
C LEU A 458 5.10 -11.15 -11.80
N PRO A 459 4.40 -10.55 -12.79
CA PRO A 459 5.04 -10.14 -14.02
C PRO A 459 6.06 -9.02 -13.78
N THR A 460 6.99 -8.85 -14.73
CA THR A 460 8.01 -7.78 -14.69
C THR A 460 7.48 -6.40 -15.05
N PHE A 461 6.16 -6.24 -15.09
CA PHE A 461 5.48 -4.98 -15.37
C PHE A 461 4.25 -4.83 -14.47
N ASN A 462 3.80 -3.60 -14.26
CA ASN A 462 2.52 -3.29 -13.65
C ASN A 462 1.91 -2.05 -14.32
N PHE A 463 0.76 -1.64 -13.80
CA PHE A 463 0.07 -0.42 -14.15
C PHE A 463 0.00 0.44 -12.89
N MET A 464 -0.04 1.75 -13.03
CA MET A 464 -0.14 2.65 -11.89
C MET A 464 -1.59 3.09 -11.65
N PRO A 465 -2.04 3.21 -10.38
CA PRO A 465 -3.44 3.51 -10.07
C PRO A 465 -3.82 4.96 -10.39
N THR A 466 -5.12 5.22 -10.51
CA THR A 466 -5.70 6.57 -10.48
C THR A 466 -6.19 6.89 -9.08
N GLU A 467 -5.68 7.95 -8.48
CA GLU A 467 -5.92 8.34 -7.09
C GLU A 467 -6.54 9.73 -7.00
N LEU A 468 -7.61 9.86 -6.22
CA LEU A 468 -8.32 11.11 -5.98
C LEU A 468 -8.37 11.39 -4.47
N TYR A 469 -7.86 12.52 -4.00
CA TYR A 469 -7.89 12.91 -2.59
C TYR A 469 -8.54 14.28 -2.40
N ASN A 470 -9.62 14.38 -1.61
CA ASN A 470 -10.38 15.63 -1.45
C ASN A 470 -10.74 16.28 -2.81
N ALA A 471 -11.01 15.46 -3.83
CA ALA A 471 -11.36 15.92 -5.16
C ALA A 471 -12.88 15.96 -5.36
N SER A 472 -13.34 16.77 -6.29
CA SER A 472 -14.73 16.74 -6.72
C SER A 472 -14.87 17.01 -8.21
N HIS A 473 -16.03 16.60 -8.76
CA HIS A 473 -16.39 16.82 -10.16
C HIS A 473 -15.47 16.14 -11.19
N VAL A 474 -14.86 15.02 -10.82
CA VAL A 474 -14.04 14.19 -11.71
C VAL A 474 -14.91 13.13 -12.39
N SER A 475 -14.80 13.00 -13.71
CA SER A 475 -15.46 11.98 -14.51
C SER A 475 -14.42 11.10 -15.20
N ILE A 476 -14.37 9.83 -14.83
CA ILE A 476 -13.50 8.80 -15.39
C ILE A 476 -14.36 7.89 -16.29
N VAL A 477 -14.17 7.99 -17.61
CA VAL A 477 -15.04 7.32 -18.58
C VAL A 477 -14.32 6.62 -19.73
N ASN A 478 -14.90 5.52 -20.22
CA ASN A 478 -14.42 4.78 -21.40
C ASN A 478 -12.95 4.33 -21.30
N SER A 479 -12.46 4.04 -20.11
CA SER A 479 -11.06 3.67 -19.85
C SER A 479 -10.92 2.17 -19.61
N VAL A 480 -9.71 1.65 -19.80
CA VAL A 480 -9.37 0.26 -19.44
C VAL A 480 -8.36 0.30 -18.31
N TYR A 481 -8.69 -0.37 -17.21
CA TYR A 481 -7.87 -0.44 -16.02
C TYR A 481 -7.42 -1.88 -15.75
N GLN A 482 -6.16 -2.02 -15.38
CA GLN A 482 -5.50 -3.26 -15.01
C GLN A 482 -4.46 -2.93 -13.94
N GLY A 483 -3.98 -3.93 -13.21
CA GLY A 483 -2.98 -3.75 -12.18
C GLY A 483 -3.06 -4.85 -11.13
N TRP A 484 -1.91 -5.39 -10.76
CA TRP A 484 -1.82 -6.24 -9.57
C TRP A 484 -1.61 -5.30 -8.37
N PHE A 485 -2.61 -5.23 -7.51
CA PHE A 485 -2.60 -4.39 -6.32
C PHE A 485 -3.05 -5.20 -5.11
N PHE A 486 -2.61 -4.77 -3.95
CA PHE A 486 -2.93 -5.42 -2.69
C PHE A 486 -4.45 -5.38 -2.42
N SER A 487 -5.07 -6.56 -2.29
CA SER A 487 -6.53 -6.73 -2.15
C SER A 487 -6.98 -7.24 -0.77
N ASN A 488 -6.11 -7.24 0.25
CA ASN A 488 -6.51 -7.73 1.57
C ASN A 488 -7.46 -6.76 2.27
N PHE A 489 -8.65 -7.23 2.67
CA PHE A 489 -9.59 -6.47 3.49
C PHE A 489 -9.73 -7.00 4.92
N GLN A 490 -8.84 -7.89 5.37
CA GLN A 490 -8.86 -8.33 6.77
C GLN A 490 -8.64 -7.14 7.69
N SER A 491 -9.68 -6.83 8.47
CA SER A 491 -9.76 -5.70 9.41
C SER A 491 -8.64 -5.66 10.44
N THR A 492 -7.93 -6.78 10.64
CA THR A 492 -6.85 -6.91 11.62
C THR A 492 -5.57 -6.17 11.23
N TYR A 493 -5.37 -5.90 9.93
CA TYR A 493 -4.12 -5.32 9.45
C TYR A 493 -4.21 -3.84 9.08
N GLY A 494 -5.41 -3.25 9.13
CA GLY A 494 -5.57 -1.82 8.88
C GLY A 494 -5.08 -1.36 7.51
N TYR A 495 -5.12 -2.21 6.47
CA TYR A 495 -4.78 -1.80 5.10
C TYR A 495 -6.04 -1.49 4.30
N PRO A 496 -6.02 -0.43 3.48
CA PRO A 496 -7.05 -0.23 2.51
C PRO A 496 -6.86 -1.22 1.37
N VAL A 497 -7.97 -1.56 0.72
CA VAL A 497 -7.96 -2.27 -0.55
C VAL A 497 -7.45 -1.29 -1.61
N ILE A 498 -6.28 -1.56 -2.19
CA ILE A 498 -5.69 -0.70 -3.22
C ILE A 498 -6.34 -1.08 -4.56
N GLY A 499 -7.18 -0.18 -5.09
CA GLY A 499 -7.87 -0.35 -6.36
C GLY A 499 -7.14 0.30 -7.53
N ASN A 500 -7.42 -0.15 -8.75
CA ASN A 500 -7.02 0.56 -9.97
C ASN A 500 -7.47 2.03 -9.96
N ILE A 501 -8.66 2.29 -9.40
CA ILE A 501 -9.13 3.63 -9.04
C ILE A 501 -9.34 3.67 -7.54
N LEU A 502 -8.73 4.64 -6.89
CA LEU A 502 -8.85 4.89 -5.47
C LEU A 502 -9.33 6.33 -5.22
N THR A 503 -10.42 6.48 -4.48
CA THR A 503 -10.94 7.80 -4.12
C THR A 503 -11.01 7.95 -2.62
N TRP A 504 -10.51 9.07 -2.10
CA TRP A 504 -10.45 9.38 -0.69
C TRP A 504 -11.08 10.73 -0.42
N ASN A 505 -12.06 10.78 0.47
CA ASN A 505 -12.82 11.99 0.84
C ASN A 505 -13.29 12.81 -0.37
N SER A 506 -13.56 12.13 -1.49
CA SER A 506 -13.87 12.75 -2.78
C SER A 506 -15.34 12.59 -3.11
N SER A 507 -15.94 13.64 -3.67
CA SER A 507 -17.40 13.73 -3.86
C SER A 507 -17.78 14.13 -5.27
N SER A 508 -18.99 13.77 -5.72
CA SER A 508 -19.41 14.01 -7.11
C SER A 508 -18.45 13.41 -8.13
N ILE A 509 -17.90 12.22 -7.85
CA ILE A 509 -17.04 11.47 -8.77
C ILE A 509 -17.92 10.58 -9.65
N LEU A 510 -17.68 10.57 -10.96
CA LEU A 510 -18.30 9.65 -11.91
C LEU A 510 -17.28 8.63 -12.38
N ILE A 511 -17.57 7.36 -12.22
CA ILE A 511 -16.81 6.25 -12.81
C ILE A 511 -17.79 5.53 -13.73
N ALA A 512 -17.66 5.70 -15.05
CA ALA A 512 -18.64 5.13 -15.98
C ALA A 512 -18.07 4.56 -17.28
N TYR A 513 -18.67 3.48 -17.77
CA TYR A 513 -18.27 2.85 -19.05
C TYR A 513 -16.82 2.38 -19.11
N ASN A 514 -16.19 2.12 -17.97
CA ASN A 514 -14.83 1.59 -17.94
C ASN A 514 -14.86 0.06 -17.99
N ASN A 515 -13.77 -0.52 -18.48
CA ASN A 515 -13.52 -1.96 -18.38
C ASN A 515 -12.37 -2.19 -17.39
N PHE A 516 -12.62 -2.96 -16.35
CA PHE A 516 -11.61 -3.33 -15.36
C PHE A 516 -11.25 -4.80 -15.52
N LEU A 517 -9.99 -5.08 -15.87
CA LEU A 517 -9.45 -6.44 -15.87
C LEU A 517 -8.70 -6.65 -14.54
N SER A 518 -9.46 -7.03 -13.52
CA SER A 518 -9.04 -7.08 -12.12
C SER A 518 -7.99 -8.17 -11.91
N MET A 519 -6.78 -7.79 -11.50
CA MET A 519 -5.76 -8.71 -10.98
C MET A 519 -5.62 -8.60 -9.45
N GLY A 520 -6.16 -7.51 -8.87
CA GLY A 520 -6.35 -7.26 -7.44
C GLY A 520 -7.72 -6.62 -7.22
N ALA A 521 -7.77 -5.39 -6.70
CA ALA A 521 -9.02 -4.64 -6.61
C ALA A 521 -9.19 -3.61 -7.74
N SER A 522 -10.43 -3.37 -8.13
CA SER A 522 -10.75 -2.50 -9.27
C SER A 522 -11.07 -1.07 -8.87
N VAL A 523 -12.09 -0.86 -8.04
CA VAL A 523 -12.46 0.48 -7.57
C VAL A 523 -12.59 0.46 -6.07
N THR A 524 -11.95 1.42 -5.40
CA THR A 524 -12.08 1.61 -3.96
C THR A 524 -12.49 3.05 -3.64
N ILE A 525 -13.52 3.22 -2.80
CA ILE A 525 -14.05 4.52 -2.39
C ILE A 525 -14.04 4.63 -0.86
N TYR A 526 -13.23 5.55 -0.32
CA TYR A 526 -13.15 5.90 1.09
C TYR A 526 -13.71 7.29 1.35
N GLY A 527 -14.72 7.39 2.22
CA GLY A 527 -15.34 8.69 2.52
C GLY A 527 -15.95 9.38 1.29
N GLY A 528 -16.25 10.68 1.43
CA GLY A 528 -16.94 11.45 0.40
C GLY A 528 -18.40 11.01 0.19
N THR A 529 -19.11 11.68 -0.71
CA THR A 529 -20.54 11.41 -0.99
C THR A 529 -20.94 11.78 -2.42
N GLY A 530 -22.10 11.28 -2.87
CA GLY A 530 -22.69 11.68 -4.15
C GLY A 530 -21.90 11.18 -5.35
N ASN A 531 -21.12 10.11 -5.20
CA ASN A 531 -20.40 9.50 -6.31
C ASN A 531 -21.34 8.57 -7.10
N MET A 532 -21.05 8.42 -8.39
CA MET A 532 -21.83 7.61 -9.31
C MET A 532 -20.95 6.58 -10.02
N ILE A 533 -21.36 5.32 -9.96
CA ILE A 533 -20.72 4.18 -10.60
C ILE A 533 -21.74 3.56 -11.56
N PHE A 534 -21.51 3.71 -12.87
CA PHE A 534 -22.52 3.40 -13.88
C PHE A 534 -21.93 2.76 -15.14
N GLY A 535 -22.49 1.67 -15.63
CA GLY A 535 -22.15 1.15 -16.96
C GLY A 535 -20.77 0.50 -17.06
N ASN A 536 -20.09 0.21 -15.94
CA ASN A 536 -18.75 -0.39 -15.96
C ASN A 536 -18.82 -1.91 -16.09
N ASN A 537 -17.77 -2.51 -16.67
CA ASN A 537 -17.55 -3.96 -16.66
C ASN A 537 -16.37 -4.27 -15.73
N PHE A 538 -16.57 -5.18 -14.80
CA PHE A 538 -15.54 -5.71 -13.92
C PHE A 538 -15.33 -7.17 -14.27
N GLU A 539 -14.15 -7.49 -14.78
CA GLU A 539 -13.79 -8.83 -15.23
C GLU A 539 -12.59 -9.35 -14.45
N GLN A 540 -12.59 -10.65 -14.18
CA GLN A 540 -11.44 -11.36 -13.63
C GLN A 540 -10.35 -11.47 -14.71
N SER A 541 -9.14 -10.98 -14.42
CA SER A 541 -8.01 -11.16 -15.33
C SER A 541 -7.59 -12.64 -15.39
N VAL A 542 -7.42 -13.16 -16.61
CA VAL A 542 -6.94 -14.54 -16.88
C VAL A 542 -5.42 -14.69 -16.73
N SER A 543 -4.69 -13.57 -16.69
CA SER A 543 -3.23 -13.55 -16.90
C SER A 543 -2.41 -13.82 -15.64
N ILE A 544 -3.04 -13.86 -14.46
CA ILE A 544 -2.36 -14.17 -13.20
C ILE A 544 -3.17 -15.26 -12.51
N ALA A 545 -2.61 -16.48 -12.43
CA ALA A 545 -3.08 -17.45 -11.45
C ALA A 545 -3.05 -16.74 -10.08
N PRO A 546 -4.14 -16.75 -9.28
CA PRO A 546 -4.24 -15.99 -8.04
C PRO A 546 -2.92 -16.18 -7.29
N PRO A 547 -2.10 -15.12 -7.09
CA PRO A 547 -0.75 -15.31 -6.61
C PRO A 547 -0.83 -15.96 -5.24
N SER A 548 -0.58 -17.26 -5.19
CA SER A 548 -0.61 -18.04 -3.95
C SER A 548 0.44 -17.55 -2.94
N ALA A 549 1.32 -16.65 -3.38
CA ALA A 549 2.43 -16.08 -2.65
C ALA A 549 2.27 -14.59 -2.28
N PHE A 550 1.24 -13.86 -2.75
CA PHE A 550 0.87 -12.63 -2.03
C PHE A 550 0.37 -13.12 -0.69
N ALA A 551 1.21 -13.06 0.34
CA ALA A 551 0.99 -13.65 1.66
C ALA A 551 -0.32 -13.19 2.36
N PHE A 552 -1.08 -12.31 1.71
CA PHE A 552 -2.26 -11.62 2.18
C PHE A 552 -3.29 -11.31 1.06
N GLY A 553 -3.08 -11.68 -0.20
CA GLY A 553 -3.98 -11.33 -1.31
C GLY A 553 -5.24 -12.20 -1.34
N LEU A 554 -6.42 -11.58 -1.41
CA LEU A 554 -7.69 -12.26 -1.66
C LEU A 554 -8.02 -12.28 -3.14
N ASP A 555 -9.03 -13.07 -3.49
CA ASP A 555 -9.64 -13.08 -4.81
C ASP A 555 -9.97 -11.65 -5.30
N PRO A 556 -9.84 -11.35 -6.60
CA PRO A 556 -10.06 -9.99 -7.10
C PRO A 556 -11.43 -9.42 -6.77
N ILE A 557 -11.43 -8.12 -6.44
CA ILE A 557 -12.59 -7.38 -5.94
C ILE A 557 -13.04 -6.34 -6.97
N GLY A 558 -14.32 -6.33 -7.32
CA GLY A 558 -14.90 -5.36 -8.26
C GLY A 558 -14.99 -3.95 -7.68
N LEU A 559 -15.78 -3.79 -6.63
CA LEU A 559 -15.99 -2.50 -5.97
C LEU A 559 -15.88 -2.62 -4.45
N THR A 560 -15.05 -1.80 -3.83
CA THR A 560 -14.97 -1.65 -2.39
C THR A 560 -15.42 -0.24 -1.98
N ILE A 561 -16.32 -0.14 -1.01
CA ILE A 561 -16.93 1.13 -0.61
C ILE A 561 -17.05 1.27 0.91
N TYR A 562 -16.38 2.31 1.42
CA TYR A 562 -16.40 2.76 2.80
C TYR A 562 -16.93 4.21 2.85
N SER A 563 -18.06 4.43 2.18
CA SER A 563 -18.73 5.73 2.11
C SER A 563 -20.23 5.57 1.83
N SER A 564 -21.01 6.60 2.15
CA SER A 564 -22.47 6.61 2.02
C SER A 564 -22.95 7.60 0.96
N ASN A 565 -24.21 7.48 0.55
CA ASN A 565 -24.89 8.34 -0.41
C ASN A 565 -24.28 8.30 -1.82
N ASN A 566 -23.76 7.14 -2.22
CA ASN A 566 -23.32 6.89 -3.59
C ASN A 566 -24.43 6.18 -4.38
N THR A 567 -24.42 6.33 -5.69
CA THR A 567 -25.36 5.67 -6.61
C THR A 567 -24.61 4.70 -7.52
N ILE A 568 -24.90 3.41 -7.38
CA ILE A 568 -24.22 2.30 -8.08
C ILE A 568 -25.28 1.48 -8.81
N TYR A 569 -25.39 1.61 -10.13
CA TYR A 569 -26.33 0.79 -10.89
C TYR A 569 -25.88 0.63 -12.33
N ASN A 570 -26.43 -0.36 -13.03
CA ASN A 570 -26.09 -0.69 -14.41
C ASN A 570 -24.62 -1.07 -14.60
N ASN A 571 -23.97 -1.71 -13.62
CA ASN A 571 -22.63 -2.27 -13.77
C ASN A 571 -22.69 -3.79 -13.94
N ASN A 572 -21.67 -4.37 -14.56
CA ASN A 572 -21.52 -5.80 -14.73
C ASN A 572 -20.33 -6.32 -13.91
N PHE A 573 -20.62 -7.09 -12.86
CA PHE A 573 -19.63 -7.68 -11.97
C PHE A 573 -19.42 -9.16 -12.30
N ASN A 574 -18.33 -9.45 -13.01
CA ASN A 574 -17.84 -10.79 -13.32
C ASN A 574 -16.44 -10.99 -12.74
N VAL A 575 -16.35 -10.82 -11.42
CA VAL A 575 -15.16 -10.97 -10.57
C VAL A 575 -15.56 -11.69 -9.30
N LEU A 576 -14.66 -12.46 -8.71
CA LEU A 576 -14.99 -13.42 -7.65
C LEU A 576 -15.60 -12.75 -6.41
N ILE A 577 -15.06 -11.62 -5.96
CA ILE A 577 -15.72 -10.76 -4.97
C ILE A 577 -16.31 -9.57 -5.73
N THR A 578 -17.63 -9.52 -5.87
CA THR A 578 -18.24 -8.48 -6.71
C THR A 578 -18.18 -7.13 -6.03
N THR A 579 -18.60 -7.07 -4.76
CA THR A 579 -18.82 -5.82 -4.04
C THR A 579 -18.59 -5.98 -2.54
N LEU A 580 -17.83 -5.06 -1.95
CA LEU A 580 -17.53 -5.00 -0.52
C LEU A 580 -17.97 -3.65 0.05
N SER A 581 -18.96 -3.68 0.95
CA SER A 581 -19.48 -2.52 1.68
C SER A 581 -19.73 -2.91 3.15
N PRO A 582 -18.68 -2.99 3.97
CA PRO A 582 -18.75 -3.67 5.27
C PRO A 582 -19.43 -2.82 6.36
N ALA A 583 -19.66 -3.44 7.53
CA ALA A 583 -20.28 -2.80 8.70
C ALA A 583 -19.27 -2.21 9.70
N TYR A 584 -18.06 -1.84 9.25
CA TYR A 584 -17.02 -1.30 10.10
C TYR A 584 -16.22 -0.16 9.44
N ASN A 585 -15.57 0.65 10.26
CA ASN A 585 -14.68 1.72 9.88
C ASN A 585 -13.24 1.20 9.75
N ILE A 586 -12.56 1.47 8.64
CA ILE A 586 -11.19 0.96 8.40
C ILE A 586 -10.12 1.56 9.29
N TYR A 587 -10.32 2.77 9.81
CA TYR A 587 -9.32 3.48 10.61
C TYR A 587 -9.23 2.93 12.03
N ASN A 588 -10.34 2.44 12.58
CA ASN A 588 -10.42 2.07 14.00
C ASN A 588 -11.21 0.78 14.28
N GLY A 589 -11.70 0.10 13.24
CA GLY A 589 -12.50 -1.13 13.36
C GLY A 589 -13.88 -0.93 13.99
N ALA A 590 -14.29 0.30 14.32
CA ALA A 590 -15.57 0.56 14.97
C ALA A 590 -16.74 0.25 14.03
N SER A 591 -17.88 -0.18 14.58
CA SER A 591 -19.06 -0.48 13.77
C SER A 591 -19.55 0.78 13.05
N GLN A 592 -19.70 0.67 11.73
CA GLN A 592 -20.16 1.75 10.86
C GLN A 592 -20.88 1.16 9.66
N LEU A 593 -22.10 1.61 9.40
CA LEU A 593 -22.87 1.20 8.21
C LEU A 593 -22.73 2.24 7.11
N TYR A 594 -22.58 1.77 5.88
CA TYR A 594 -22.51 2.60 4.69
C TYR A 594 -23.76 2.40 3.83
N ASN A 595 -24.58 3.44 3.74
CA ASN A 595 -25.86 3.38 3.01
C ASN A 595 -25.67 3.92 1.60
N ASN A 596 -25.82 3.05 0.61
CA ASN A 596 -25.67 3.38 -0.81
C ASN A 596 -26.92 2.96 -1.59
N THR A 597 -27.14 3.60 -2.74
CA THR A 597 -28.22 3.27 -3.67
C THR A 597 -27.67 2.32 -4.73
N TRP A 598 -27.95 1.03 -4.60
CA TRP A 598 -27.50 -0.02 -5.52
C TRP A 598 -28.46 -0.25 -6.70
N ASN A 599 -29.64 0.33 -6.66
CA ASN A 599 -30.62 0.25 -7.72
C ASN A 599 -31.50 1.50 -7.79
N VAL A 600 -32.07 1.73 -8.95
CA VAL A 600 -33.02 2.81 -9.25
C VAL A 600 -34.35 2.22 -9.68
N THR A 601 -35.38 3.07 -9.76
CA THR A 601 -36.63 2.68 -10.41
C THR A 601 -36.35 2.30 -11.87
N SER A 602 -36.87 1.14 -12.30
CA SER A 602 -36.66 0.65 -13.67
C SER A 602 -37.04 1.70 -14.70
N GLN A 603 -36.11 1.96 -15.61
CA GLN A 603 -36.26 2.96 -16.68
C GLN A 603 -35.75 2.39 -18.00
N PRO A 604 -36.26 2.86 -19.16
CA PRO A 604 -35.75 2.42 -20.45
C PRO A 604 -34.24 2.64 -20.56
N ALA A 605 -33.52 1.72 -21.23
CA ALA A 605 -32.09 1.86 -21.44
C ALA A 605 -31.74 3.11 -22.28
N SER A 606 -32.71 3.69 -22.98
CA SER A 606 -32.59 4.96 -23.70
C SER A 606 -32.74 6.21 -22.82
N ALA A 607 -33.12 6.06 -21.54
CA ALA A 607 -33.18 7.17 -20.60
C ALA A 607 -31.77 7.78 -20.42
N LYS A 608 -31.74 9.10 -20.21
CA LYS A 608 -30.50 9.86 -19.99
C LYS A 608 -30.48 10.39 -18.57
N VAL A 609 -29.42 10.05 -17.83
CA VAL A 609 -29.12 10.64 -16.53
C VAL A 609 -27.93 11.57 -16.69
N MET A 610 -28.05 12.82 -16.26
CA MET A 610 -26.97 13.80 -16.35
C MET A 610 -26.15 13.79 -15.07
N PHE A 611 -24.83 13.65 -15.17
CA PHE A 611 -23.91 13.75 -14.04
C PHE A 611 -22.61 14.43 -14.46
N ASN A 612 -22.16 15.46 -13.74
CA ASN A 612 -21.00 16.29 -14.13
C ASN A 612 -20.99 16.75 -15.60
N GLY A 613 -22.18 16.95 -16.20
CA GLY A 613 -22.30 17.30 -17.63
C GLY A 613 -22.24 16.11 -18.60
N GLN A 614 -21.97 14.90 -18.13
CA GLN A 614 -22.01 13.66 -18.90
C GLN A 614 -23.43 13.09 -18.97
N ALA A 615 -23.85 12.66 -20.16
CA ALA A 615 -25.14 11.99 -20.36
C ALA A 615 -24.97 10.47 -20.31
N LEU A 616 -25.50 9.85 -19.27
CA LEU A 616 -25.43 8.42 -19.02
C LEU A 616 -26.68 7.71 -19.55
N THR A 617 -26.48 6.72 -20.41
CA THR A 617 -27.49 5.90 -21.06
C THR A 617 -26.96 4.49 -21.38
N GLY A 618 -27.82 3.60 -21.87
CA GLY A 618 -27.47 2.23 -22.23
C GLY A 618 -27.65 1.21 -21.10
N SER A 619 -27.53 -0.07 -21.43
CA SER A 619 -27.66 -1.21 -20.51
C SER A 619 -26.47 -2.15 -20.70
N VAL A 620 -25.79 -2.55 -19.62
CA VAL A 620 -24.65 -3.49 -19.71
C VAL A 620 -25.03 -4.86 -20.28
N VAL A 621 -26.30 -5.28 -20.12
CA VAL A 621 -26.81 -6.57 -20.64
C VAL A 621 -27.78 -6.46 -21.83
N ASN A 622 -27.94 -5.26 -22.41
CA ASN A 622 -28.82 -5.02 -23.57
C ASN A 622 -30.31 -5.46 -23.40
N ASN A 623 -30.86 -5.41 -22.18
CA ASN A 623 -32.25 -5.83 -21.91
C ASN A 623 -33.32 -4.75 -22.19
N GLY A 624 -32.92 -3.60 -22.75
CA GLY A 624 -33.83 -2.50 -23.06
C GLY A 624 -34.28 -1.64 -21.86
N TYR A 625 -33.89 -2.01 -20.63
CA TYR A 625 -34.11 -1.23 -19.41
C TYR A 625 -32.87 -1.27 -18.50
N VAL A 626 -32.82 -0.38 -17.51
CA VAL A 626 -31.85 -0.40 -16.41
C VAL A 626 -32.57 -0.23 -15.08
N SER A 627 -32.16 -0.99 -14.05
CA SER A 627 -32.72 -0.90 -12.70
C SER A 627 -31.66 -1.11 -11.62
N GLY A 628 -30.87 -2.18 -11.70
CA GLY A 628 -29.79 -2.51 -10.76
C GLY A 628 -28.51 -2.88 -11.50
N ASN A 629 -27.65 -3.64 -10.86
CA ASN A 629 -26.41 -4.18 -11.40
C ASN A 629 -26.60 -5.65 -11.81
N VAL A 630 -25.60 -6.19 -12.49
CA VAL A 630 -25.51 -7.58 -12.93
C VAL A 630 -24.39 -8.23 -12.14
N TYR A 631 -24.65 -9.38 -11.54
CA TYR A 631 -23.64 -10.12 -10.78
C TYR A 631 -23.56 -11.56 -11.29
N TRP A 632 -22.35 -12.10 -11.42
CA TRP A 632 -22.16 -13.46 -11.95
C TRP A 632 -22.79 -14.55 -11.05
N ASP A 633 -22.89 -14.28 -9.75
CA ASP A 633 -23.38 -15.15 -8.68
C ASP A 633 -24.80 -14.76 -8.18
N GLU A 634 -25.51 -13.91 -8.90
CA GLU A 634 -26.86 -13.48 -8.51
C GLU A 634 -27.89 -14.62 -8.51
N ILE A 635 -28.82 -14.55 -7.56
CA ILE A 635 -29.97 -15.46 -7.47
C ILE A 635 -31.24 -14.68 -7.84
N PRO A 636 -31.99 -15.09 -8.88
CA PRO A 636 -33.22 -14.43 -9.29
C PRO A 636 -34.22 -14.23 -8.14
N GLY A 637 -34.70 -13.00 -7.96
CA GLY A 637 -35.74 -12.65 -6.99
C GLY A 637 -35.24 -12.43 -5.55
N VAL A 638 -33.93 -12.51 -5.31
CA VAL A 638 -33.32 -12.23 -4.00
C VAL A 638 -32.56 -10.90 -4.08
N PRO A 639 -32.70 -10.00 -3.08
CA PRO A 639 -31.85 -8.82 -3.00
C PRO A 639 -30.38 -9.23 -2.93
N TYR A 640 -29.55 -8.65 -3.79
CA TYR A 640 -28.13 -8.99 -3.83
C TYR A 640 -27.37 -8.28 -2.72
N ASN A 641 -26.55 -9.04 -1.99
CA ASN A 641 -25.68 -8.52 -0.94
C ASN A 641 -24.30 -9.21 -0.88
N ASP A 642 -23.90 -9.91 -1.95
CA ASP A 642 -22.61 -10.62 -2.07
C ASP A 642 -22.30 -11.49 -0.84
N SER A 643 -23.22 -12.40 -0.51
CA SER A 643 -23.13 -13.30 0.66
C SER A 643 -22.90 -12.59 2.01
N GLY A 644 -23.27 -11.30 2.12
CA GLY A 644 -23.09 -10.48 3.32
C GLY A 644 -21.94 -9.49 3.26
N PHE A 645 -21.17 -9.42 2.16
CA PHE A 645 -20.14 -8.40 1.98
C PHE A 645 -20.71 -7.00 1.76
N VAL A 646 -21.96 -6.88 1.32
CA VAL A 646 -22.74 -5.64 1.42
C VAL A 646 -23.55 -5.68 2.70
N ALA A 647 -23.22 -4.83 3.69
CA ALA A 647 -23.87 -4.82 4.99
C ALA A 647 -25.19 -4.04 5.03
N SER A 648 -25.39 -3.08 4.11
CA SER A 648 -26.59 -2.24 4.04
C SER A 648 -26.86 -1.71 2.64
N GLY A 649 -28.11 -1.32 2.38
CA GLY A 649 -28.54 -0.72 1.12
C GLY A 649 -29.06 -1.73 0.09
N TYR A 650 -28.34 -2.85 -0.12
CA TYR A 650 -28.59 -4.00 -1.04
C TYR A 650 -29.08 -3.64 -2.45
N ASP A 651 -28.75 -4.46 -3.46
CA ASP A 651 -29.42 -4.32 -4.77
C ASP A 651 -30.75 -5.07 -4.73
N TYR A 652 -31.86 -4.32 -4.67
CA TYR A 652 -33.20 -4.90 -4.65
C TYR A 652 -33.77 -5.19 -6.05
N SER A 653 -33.05 -4.81 -7.10
CA SER A 653 -33.51 -4.99 -8.49
C SER A 653 -32.35 -5.36 -9.43
N PRO A 654 -31.55 -6.41 -9.09
CA PRO A 654 -30.47 -6.87 -9.94
C PRO A 654 -31.01 -7.23 -11.32
N VAL A 655 -30.23 -6.94 -12.36
CA VAL A 655 -30.60 -7.15 -13.75
C VAL A 655 -29.94 -8.44 -14.21
N LEU A 656 -30.75 -9.45 -14.51
CA LEU A 656 -30.24 -10.69 -15.07
C LEU A 656 -29.90 -10.50 -16.55
N PRO A 657 -28.73 -10.94 -17.05
CA PRO A 657 -28.50 -11.06 -18.48
C PRO A 657 -29.52 -12.02 -19.11
N ASN A 658 -29.77 -11.89 -20.42
CA ASN A 658 -30.60 -12.87 -21.13
C ASN A 658 -29.97 -14.26 -21.03
N LEU A 659 -30.73 -15.20 -20.47
CA LEU A 659 -30.39 -16.61 -20.41
C LEU A 659 -30.86 -17.32 -21.68
N TYR A 660 -30.04 -18.24 -22.18
CA TYR A 660 -30.34 -19.08 -23.34
C TYR A 660 -30.27 -20.55 -22.95
N ASN A 661 -31.16 -21.35 -23.52
CA ASN A 661 -31.18 -22.78 -23.23
C ASN A 661 -30.02 -23.47 -23.97
N VAL A 662 -29.17 -24.20 -23.25
CA VAL A 662 -28.17 -25.13 -23.78
C VAL A 662 -28.64 -26.55 -23.52
N THR A 663 -29.02 -27.27 -24.57
CA THR A 663 -29.37 -28.68 -24.47
C THR A 663 -28.15 -29.56 -24.72
N VAL A 664 -27.63 -30.20 -23.67
CA VAL A 664 -26.52 -31.16 -23.75
C VAL A 664 -27.10 -32.58 -23.85
N THR A 665 -26.82 -33.27 -24.95
CA THR A 665 -27.26 -34.65 -25.20
C THR A 665 -26.07 -35.60 -25.13
N LEU A 666 -26.17 -36.69 -24.37
CA LEU A 666 -25.15 -37.72 -24.26
C LEU A 666 -25.42 -38.83 -25.28
N SER A 667 -24.42 -39.19 -26.10
CA SER A 667 -24.55 -40.21 -27.14
C SER A 667 -23.36 -41.18 -27.16
N PRO A 668 -23.55 -42.48 -26.86
CA PRO A 668 -24.82 -43.14 -26.55
C PRO A 668 -25.36 -42.76 -25.16
N ALA A 669 -26.68 -42.81 -25.00
CA ALA A 669 -27.32 -42.56 -23.71
C ALA A 669 -26.84 -43.58 -22.66
N VAL A 670 -26.31 -43.09 -21.53
CA VAL A 670 -25.81 -43.97 -20.46
C VAL A 670 -26.99 -44.55 -19.68
N SER A 671 -27.51 -45.69 -20.13
CA SER A 671 -28.63 -46.37 -19.47
C SER A 671 -28.25 -46.79 -18.03
N GLY A 672 -28.95 -46.26 -17.03
CA GLY A 672 -28.80 -46.66 -15.63
C GLY A 672 -27.68 -45.97 -14.84
N GLN A 673 -27.05 -44.92 -15.39
CA GLN A 673 -26.08 -44.10 -14.65
C GLN A 673 -26.55 -42.65 -14.51
N THR A 674 -26.19 -42.02 -13.40
CA THR A 674 -26.27 -40.58 -13.20
C THR A 674 -25.08 -39.91 -13.89
N ALA A 675 -25.35 -38.92 -14.74
CA ALA A 675 -24.34 -38.09 -15.38
C ALA A 675 -24.55 -36.63 -14.97
N ASN A 676 -23.55 -36.02 -14.36
CA ASN A 676 -23.53 -34.61 -13.99
C ASN A 676 -22.89 -33.82 -15.14
N VAL A 677 -23.57 -32.79 -15.63
CA VAL A 677 -23.10 -31.96 -16.75
C VAL A 677 -22.72 -30.58 -16.22
N TYR A 678 -21.50 -30.15 -16.49
CA TYR A 678 -20.97 -28.84 -16.11
C TYR A 678 -20.68 -28.04 -17.37
N LEU A 679 -21.11 -26.77 -17.38
CA LEU A 679 -20.71 -25.80 -18.39
C LEU A 679 -19.71 -24.84 -17.75
N VAL A 680 -18.45 -24.94 -18.15
CA VAL A 680 -17.33 -24.23 -17.54
C VAL A 680 -16.82 -23.18 -18.53
N GLN A 681 -16.84 -21.91 -18.16
CA GLN A 681 -16.29 -20.84 -19.00
C GLN A 681 -14.80 -20.65 -18.68
N ASN A 682 -13.98 -20.31 -19.70
CA ASN A 682 -12.51 -20.29 -19.62
C ASN A 682 -11.90 -19.24 -18.67
N SER A 683 -12.71 -18.48 -17.93
CA SER A 683 -12.27 -17.31 -17.15
C SER A 683 -12.91 -17.17 -15.77
N SER A 684 -13.88 -18.02 -15.41
CA SER A 684 -14.59 -17.94 -14.12
C SER A 684 -14.97 -19.34 -13.66
N TYR A 685 -14.58 -19.71 -12.44
CA TYR A 685 -15.04 -20.95 -11.83
C TYR A 685 -16.57 -20.87 -11.61
N GLN A 686 -17.27 -21.81 -12.25
CA GLN A 686 -18.61 -22.35 -11.97
C GLN A 686 -19.85 -21.71 -12.62
N TYR A 687 -20.48 -22.48 -13.52
CA TYR A 687 -21.89 -22.85 -13.35
C TYR A 687 -21.97 -24.35 -13.08
N LEU A 688 -22.33 -24.71 -11.84
CA LEU A 688 -22.68 -26.08 -11.46
C LEU A 688 -24.19 -26.27 -11.64
N PHE A 689 -24.57 -27.10 -12.61
CA PHE A 689 -25.90 -27.69 -12.62
C PHE A 689 -25.75 -29.19 -12.41
N GLU A 690 -25.93 -29.65 -11.17
CA GLU A 690 -25.99 -31.08 -10.86
C GLU A 690 -27.40 -31.59 -11.16
N MET A 691 -27.56 -32.53 -12.10
CA MET A 691 -28.82 -33.24 -12.28
C MET A 691 -28.62 -34.70 -12.63
N SER A 692 -29.53 -35.55 -12.14
CA SER A 692 -29.52 -36.99 -12.38
C SER A 692 -30.65 -37.45 -13.31
N GLY A 693 -30.30 -38.24 -14.33
CA GLY A 693 -31.25 -39.07 -15.10
C GLY A 693 -31.76 -38.48 -16.41
N GLY A 694 -31.18 -38.91 -17.54
CA GLY A 694 -31.67 -38.64 -18.90
C GLY A 694 -30.58 -38.75 -19.97
N SER A 695 -30.94 -38.94 -21.23
CA SER A 695 -30.01 -38.86 -22.38
C SER A 695 -29.72 -37.42 -22.81
N SER A 696 -30.43 -36.44 -22.25
CA SER A 696 -30.30 -35.03 -22.56
C SER A 696 -30.67 -34.17 -21.35
N VAL A 697 -29.99 -33.03 -21.18
CA VAL A 697 -30.25 -32.03 -20.15
C VAL A 697 -30.29 -30.65 -20.80
N THR A 698 -31.23 -29.80 -20.39
CA THR A 698 -31.27 -28.40 -20.82
C THR A 698 -30.89 -27.50 -19.67
N LEU A 699 -29.87 -26.68 -19.87
CA LEU A 699 -29.30 -25.72 -18.92
C LEU A 699 -29.60 -24.31 -19.39
N GLN A 700 -29.74 -23.35 -18.49
CA GLN A 700 -29.84 -21.94 -18.86
C GLN A 700 -28.52 -21.25 -18.56
N VAL A 701 -27.88 -20.69 -19.58
CA VAL A 701 -26.59 -19.99 -19.44
C VAL A 701 -26.58 -18.69 -20.24
N TYR A 702 -25.60 -17.84 -19.94
CA TYR A 702 -25.37 -16.60 -20.65
C TYR A 702 -24.76 -16.81 -22.04
N ASN A 703 -24.62 -15.73 -22.80
CA ASN A 703 -23.76 -15.76 -23.97
C ASN A 703 -22.32 -16.02 -23.55
N GLY A 704 -21.66 -16.96 -24.22
CA GLY A 704 -20.31 -17.36 -23.87
C GLY A 704 -19.91 -18.67 -24.55
N THR A 705 -18.62 -18.96 -24.49
CA THR A 705 -18.07 -20.25 -24.89
C THR A 705 -17.78 -21.06 -23.63
N TYR A 706 -18.45 -22.21 -23.51
CA TYR A 706 -18.36 -23.09 -22.36
C TYR A 706 -17.71 -24.41 -22.77
N TYR A 707 -16.79 -24.91 -21.96
CA TYR A 707 -16.38 -26.30 -21.96
C TYR A 707 -17.47 -27.14 -21.33
N VAL A 708 -17.80 -28.25 -21.98
CA VAL A 708 -18.78 -29.19 -21.46
C VAL A 708 -18.04 -30.31 -20.73
N VAL A 709 -18.22 -30.40 -19.41
CA VAL A 709 -17.66 -31.48 -18.59
C VAL A 709 -18.79 -32.41 -18.20
N VAL A 710 -18.60 -33.72 -18.33
CA VAL A 710 -19.60 -34.72 -17.96
C VAL A 710 -18.98 -35.72 -16.98
N VAL A 711 -19.54 -35.86 -15.79
CA VAL A 711 -19.04 -36.78 -14.75
C VAL A 711 -20.08 -37.87 -14.49
N THR A 712 -19.71 -39.14 -14.61
CA THR A 712 -20.60 -40.28 -14.31
C THR A 712 -20.09 -41.08 -13.10
N ASN A 713 -21.01 -41.71 -12.34
CA ASN A 713 -20.70 -42.42 -11.09
C ASN A 713 -19.82 -43.69 -11.23
N GLY A 714 -19.33 -44.02 -12.43
CA GLY A 714 -18.59 -45.27 -12.69
C GLY A 714 -17.21 -45.10 -13.33
N GLN A 715 -16.94 -44.00 -14.02
CA GLN A 715 -15.65 -43.68 -14.64
C GLN A 715 -15.53 -42.16 -14.83
N PHE A 716 -14.36 -41.58 -14.54
CA PHE A 716 -14.09 -40.18 -14.82
C PHE A 716 -13.88 -39.98 -16.33
N TYR A 717 -14.93 -39.59 -17.04
CA TYR A 717 -14.82 -39.12 -18.43
C TYR A 717 -14.48 -37.63 -18.44
N PHE A 718 -13.20 -37.28 -18.53
CA PHE A 718 -12.80 -35.90 -18.81
C PHE A 718 -12.77 -35.70 -20.32
N ASN A 719 -13.85 -35.18 -20.92
CA ASN A 719 -13.79 -34.71 -22.30
C ASN A 719 -13.62 -33.18 -22.31
N TYR A 720 -12.37 -32.71 -22.23
CA TYR A 720 -12.04 -31.27 -22.36
C TYR A 720 -12.15 -30.75 -23.80
N HIS A 721 -12.54 -31.59 -24.78
CA HIS A 721 -12.44 -31.22 -26.20
C HIS A 721 -13.72 -30.60 -26.77
N GLN A 722 -14.83 -30.63 -26.05
CA GLN A 722 -16.09 -30.06 -26.55
C GLN A 722 -16.39 -28.72 -25.90
N THR A 723 -16.55 -27.71 -26.75
CA THR A 723 -17.05 -26.40 -26.36
C THR A 723 -18.41 -26.15 -27.00
N VAL A 724 -19.29 -25.46 -26.27
CA VAL A 724 -20.56 -24.95 -26.78
C VAL A 724 -20.52 -23.43 -26.71
N THR A 725 -20.79 -22.76 -27.83
CA THR A 725 -20.90 -21.30 -27.88
C THR A 725 -22.35 -20.90 -27.92
N VAL A 726 -22.75 -20.05 -26.98
CA VAL A 726 -24.07 -19.46 -26.85
C VAL A 726 -23.96 -18.01 -27.31
N SER A 727 -24.77 -17.63 -28.30
CA SER A 727 -24.71 -16.29 -28.91
C SER A 727 -26.10 -15.82 -29.35
N GLY A 728 -26.91 -15.38 -28.40
CA GLY A 728 -28.22 -14.76 -28.66
C GLY A 728 -29.34 -15.75 -28.94
N ALA A 729 -29.08 -17.05 -28.82
CA ALA A 729 -30.05 -18.10 -29.11
C ALA A 729 -29.76 -19.35 -28.28
N SER A 730 -30.83 -20.10 -27.97
CA SER A 730 -30.72 -21.45 -27.42
C SER A 730 -29.94 -22.34 -28.38
N THR A 731 -29.04 -23.16 -27.83
CA THR A 731 -28.16 -24.04 -28.59
C THR A 731 -28.21 -25.46 -28.04
N SER A 732 -27.71 -26.41 -28.80
CA SER A 732 -27.64 -27.81 -28.38
C SER A 732 -26.31 -28.41 -28.77
N ILE A 733 -25.74 -29.23 -27.91
CA ILE A 733 -24.50 -29.95 -28.15
C ILE A 733 -24.69 -31.43 -27.83
N THR A 734 -24.11 -32.30 -28.65
CA THR A 734 -24.09 -33.74 -28.40
C THR A 734 -22.69 -34.16 -28.01
N VAL A 735 -22.53 -34.61 -26.76
CA VAL A 735 -21.29 -35.17 -26.24
C VAL A 735 -21.24 -36.64 -26.62
N THR A 736 -20.31 -36.98 -27.51
CA THR A 736 -20.04 -38.36 -27.93
C THR A 736 -18.80 -38.86 -27.21
N ASP A 737 -18.85 -40.14 -26.82
CA ASP A 737 -17.68 -40.86 -26.30
C ASP A 737 -16.55 -40.94 -27.34
#